data_AF-A0A2I1BZW5-F1
#
_entry.id   AF-A0A2I1BZW5-F1
#
_cell.length_a   1.000
_cell.length_b   1.000
_cell.length_c   1.000
_cell.angle_alpha   90.00
_cell.angle_beta   90.00
_cell.angle_gamma   90.00
#
_symmetry.space_group_name_H-M   'P 1'
#
loop_
_entity.id
_entity.type
_entity.pdbx_description
1 polymer ?
#
loop_
_entity_poly.entity_id
_entity_poly.type
_entity_poly.pdbx_seq_one_letter_code
_entity_poly.pdbx_strand_id
1 'polypeptide(L)'
;MLRQAARGARWYQYVAHKSPSITSSSRLRAFSILAPQHLHYGGKDDKIRFYEQDTRGSKTRREIDPEAEDRAAKEEVESELSQLDKELEHLREGPYGPNSAFMRELPEHERKIALEALQKHAEETGEADDDLGLDKVFDEELDNMLREEFEGMAMEEENWLSEAEEEGSMETPALRQPYEVTLNDAESHPYVEKLNECLRRLANDHSNERAKQELWKWYRRCRQVIPNFLRSIPEEALTMMWESQANGELTRASRATRLQALAEDTVSAGRSLPAPRALLYIQSLQESGKINSALDQWEACQSSLSQNKEDLEAYWKLGVQLFAAADDPQRAQDIALAFLANDKSREPRILLPVITAWGRQPGKEAEVKAWALYLQLKALLESKMTMEDYDFVSIGLLKAGKLNLAITVFKDMMVTAQDPANDSTALYKAALGLVGNLQMSSIREQDVNKISLSTLTVLPRRFQNRFFYASWMKKLIGMGEVDSAAMVIELMYERGVRPDSKHLNGILAAWLREGNAIARAKAEQLGWAMIQQRIDLVWSRVASPEKSPQLQIHQETDGARIPKFMQRQVPSANIETFSILLLHYTRKGDDDMVKYLVKCLGDAQIRPNCYFMNHLLYAELRKQDIRSVWDKFKAMSVSIKPDLETYACLWDCGKLQYDRGRTAFDAGFPSARCLFAEMMKWYSQLTPRGKSTAQEEFSKELYDQIIRCFCLSKDLPGTLVALYSLRAAFGYSPDEVTARLIILQVARMAGVPADTPKRRLRRLSTTPRSKENIAQVNRLVEILSERKAAGLQARGLSPDQLEPQEKQQYQLEIMSDLLRIVIARTATAPGQIEDQIAKVAVEMGVSDVDLGSSLDDDSLLL
;
A
#
# COMPACT_ATOMS: atom_id res chain seq x y z
N MET A 1 -1.90 -9.37 13.35
CA MET A 1 -2.57 -8.27 12.61
C MET A 1 -1.92 -6.89 12.80
N LEU A 2 -0.91 -6.71 13.66
CA LEU A 2 -0.20 -5.42 13.79
C LEU A 2 0.86 -5.23 12.68
N ARG A 3 1.53 -6.32 12.25
CA ARG A 3 2.45 -6.34 11.10
C ARG A 3 1.84 -5.85 9.78
N GLN A 4 0.59 -6.18 9.44
CA GLN A 4 -0.05 -5.69 8.20
C GLN A 4 -0.28 -4.17 8.24
N ALA A 5 -0.63 -3.61 9.40
CA ALA A 5 -0.75 -2.17 9.59
C ALA A 5 0.61 -1.43 9.60
N ALA A 6 1.71 -2.14 9.87
CA ALA A 6 3.08 -1.62 9.73
C ALA A 6 3.64 -1.80 8.30
N ARG A 7 3.16 -2.78 7.54
CA ARG A 7 3.53 -3.00 6.13
C ARG A 7 2.91 -2.00 5.16
N GLY A 8 1.76 -1.43 5.49
CA GLY A 8 1.20 -0.26 4.77
C GLY A 8 2.07 1.01 4.84
N ALA A 9 3.18 0.97 5.58
CA ALA A 9 4.18 2.04 5.69
C ALA A 9 5.56 1.64 5.12
N ARG A 10 5.62 0.75 4.12
CA ARG A 10 6.76 0.72 3.20
C ARG A 10 6.51 1.74 2.08
N TRP A 11 7.22 2.86 2.18
CA TRP A 11 7.63 3.72 1.06
C TRP A 11 6.50 4.34 0.22
N TYR A 12 5.66 5.16 0.84
CA TYR A 12 5.08 6.31 0.13
C TYR A 12 5.93 7.54 0.44
N GLN A 13 6.71 7.99 -0.56
CA GLN A 13 7.27 9.33 -0.58
C GLN A 13 6.08 10.32 -0.66
N TYR A 14 5.68 10.88 0.48
CA TYR A 14 4.76 12.00 0.48
C TYR A 14 5.45 13.22 -0.14
N VAL A 15 5.02 13.59 -1.33
CA VAL A 15 5.15 14.92 -1.90
C VAL A 15 4.42 15.89 -0.96
N ALA A 16 5.17 16.65 -0.18
CA ALA A 16 4.65 17.70 0.66
C ALA A 16 4.35 18.95 -0.18
N HIS A 17 3.07 19.34 -0.27
CA HIS A 17 2.68 20.66 -0.73
C HIS A 17 3.12 21.73 0.29
N LYS A 18 3.95 22.67 -0.18
CA LYS A 18 4.38 23.86 0.58
C LYS A 18 3.27 24.92 0.60
N SER A 19 3.04 25.53 1.75
CA SER A 19 2.54 26.91 1.89
C SER A 19 3.10 27.52 3.19
N PRO A 20 3.31 28.85 3.31
CA PRO A 20 4.42 29.42 4.08
C PRO A 20 4.04 30.11 5.40
N SER A 21 5.07 30.36 6.22
CA SER A 21 5.16 31.21 7.44
C SER A 21 4.51 30.60 8.71
N ILE A 22 5.10 30.59 9.92
CA ILE A 22 5.91 31.59 10.63
C ILE A 22 7.00 30.91 11.50
N THR A 23 8.07 31.66 11.71
CA THR A 23 9.32 31.37 12.44
C THR A 23 9.19 31.09 13.94
N SER A 24 9.84 30.04 14.44
CA SER A 24 10.69 30.11 15.65
C SER A 24 11.65 28.93 15.72
N SER A 25 12.83 29.19 16.26
CA SER A 25 14.08 28.46 16.06
C SER A 25 14.45 27.57 17.25
N SER A 26 14.79 26.30 17.00
CA SER A 26 15.89 25.61 17.68
C SER A 26 16.28 24.33 16.91
N ARG A 27 17.52 24.30 16.41
CA ARG A 27 18.08 23.25 15.55
C ARG A 27 18.66 22.10 16.38
N LEU A 28 18.29 20.86 16.06
CA LEU A 28 19.14 19.67 16.22
C LEU A 28 19.08 18.86 14.91
N ARG A 29 20.24 18.74 14.24
CA ARG A 29 20.40 18.12 12.91
C ARG A 29 20.29 16.60 13.00
N ALA A 30 19.38 16.02 12.22
CA ALA A 30 19.44 14.64 11.75
C ALA A 30 20.26 14.58 10.46
N PHE A 31 21.14 13.58 10.34
CA PHE A 31 21.94 13.35 9.12
C PHE A 31 21.07 12.72 8.03
N SER A 32 20.86 13.48 6.95
CA SER A 32 20.24 13.02 5.71
C SER A 32 21.24 12.26 4.84
N ILE A 33 20.75 11.17 4.25
CA ILE A 33 21.37 10.41 3.17
C ILE A 33 21.58 11.37 1.99
N LEU A 34 22.83 11.60 1.61
CA LEU A 34 23.18 12.27 0.35
C LEU A 34 23.48 11.18 -0.69
N ALA A 35 22.74 11.20 -1.80
CA ALA A 35 23.25 10.77 -3.09
C ALA A 35 24.57 11.52 -3.37
N PRO A 36 25.51 11.00 -4.20
CA PRO A 36 26.68 11.79 -4.59
C PRO A 36 26.19 13.00 -5.40
N GLN A 37 25.90 14.10 -4.71
CA GLN A 37 25.80 15.40 -5.34
C GLN A 37 27.22 15.75 -5.76
N HIS A 38 27.47 15.81 -7.06
CA HIS A 38 28.51 16.68 -7.59
C HIS A 38 28.14 18.09 -7.14
N LEU A 39 28.68 18.50 -5.98
CA LEU A 39 28.53 19.84 -5.47
C LEU A 39 29.45 20.72 -6.31
N HIS A 40 28.89 21.33 -7.36
CA HIS A 40 29.55 22.40 -8.10
C HIS A 40 29.77 23.57 -7.13
N TYR A 41 30.96 23.61 -6.56
CA TYR A 41 31.42 24.73 -5.77
C TYR A 41 32.17 25.69 -6.69
N GLY A 42 31.67 26.92 -6.81
CA GLY A 42 32.38 28.04 -7.43
C GLY A 42 32.07 28.28 -8.90
N GLY A 43 32.01 29.56 -9.30
CA GLY A 43 32.08 29.94 -10.70
C GLY A 43 33.45 29.58 -11.29
N LYS A 44 33.62 29.70 -12.61
CA LYS A 44 34.78 29.22 -13.39
C LYS A 44 36.18 29.63 -12.87
N ASP A 45 36.28 30.54 -11.90
CA ASP A 45 37.53 31.07 -11.34
C ASP A 45 37.64 31.00 -9.79
N ASP A 46 36.73 30.35 -9.07
CA ASP A 46 36.81 30.26 -7.60
C ASP A 46 37.72 29.09 -7.14
N LYS A 47 38.89 29.42 -6.56
CA LYS A 47 39.80 28.42 -5.97
C LYS A 47 39.33 28.03 -4.56
N ILE A 48 38.65 26.89 -4.46
CA ILE A 48 38.16 26.36 -3.18
C ILE A 48 39.14 25.29 -2.67
N ARG A 49 39.59 25.45 -1.43
CA ARG A 49 40.53 24.54 -0.74
C ARG A 49 39.80 23.83 0.39
N PHE A 50 39.93 22.50 0.46
CA PHE A 50 39.28 21.71 1.50
C PHE A 50 40.26 21.36 2.62
N TYR A 51 39.77 21.37 3.86
CA TYR A 51 40.57 21.05 5.04
C TYR A 51 39.81 20.04 5.92
N GLU A 52 40.50 19.02 6.40
CA GLU A 52 39.99 18.04 7.36
C GLU A 52 40.49 18.37 8.78
N GLN A 53 39.63 18.08 9.77
CA GLN A 53 39.88 18.36 11.18
C GLN A 53 39.35 17.18 12.03
N ASP A 54 40.22 16.57 12.84
CA ASP A 54 39.93 15.31 13.55
C ASP A 54 38.74 15.40 14.52
N THR A 55 38.55 16.55 15.16
CA THR A 55 37.41 16.82 16.06
C THR A 55 36.96 18.27 15.96
N ARG A 56 35.69 18.55 16.27
CA ARG A 56 35.03 19.86 16.11
C ARG A 56 35.70 21.02 16.90
N GLY A 57 36.59 20.71 17.84
CA GLY A 57 37.34 21.68 18.66
C GLY A 57 38.86 21.72 18.44
N SER A 58 39.42 20.89 17.55
CA SER A 58 40.87 20.89 17.28
C SER A 58 41.34 22.19 16.58
N LYS A 59 42.60 22.59 16.80
CA LYS A 59 43.23 23.74 16.13
C LYS A 59 44.10 23.35 14.92
N THR A 60 44.43 22.06 14.78
CA THR A 60 45.16 21.52 13.64
C THR A 60 44.20 21.21 12.51
N ARG A 61 44.45 21.76 11.32
CA ARG A 61 43.69 21.53 10.08
C ARG A 61 44.65 21.04 9.00
N ARG A 62 44.31 19.96 8.31
CA ARG A 62 45.10 19.40 7.21
C ARG A 62 44.40 19.68 5.89
N GLU A 63 45.10 20.27 4.91
CA GLU A 63 44.55 20.47 3.56
C GLU A 63 44.41 19.13 2.85
N ILE A 64 43.26 18.88 2.24
CA ILE A 64 42.96 17.64 1.51
C ILE A 64 42.32 18.01 0.18
N ASP A 65 42.71 17.29 -0.87
CA ASP A 65 42.04 17.33 -2.17
C ASP A 65 41.05 16.14 -2.23
N PRO A 66 39.73 16.36 -2.09
CA PRO A 66 38.75 15.29 -2.01
C PRO A 66 38.58 14.53 -3.33
N GLU A 67 39.10 15.04 -4.45
CA GLU A 67 39.01 14.41 -5.77
C GLU A 67 40.34 13.77 -6.22
N ALA A 68 41.36 13.77 -5.37
CA ALA A 68 42.66 13.17 -5.71
C ALA A 68 42.61 11.64 -5.82
N GLU A 69 41.85 10.98 -4.93
CA GLU A 69 41.68 9.52 -4.98
C GLU A 69 40.87 9.08 -6.21
N ASP A 70 39.82 9.83 -6.57
CA ASP A 70 38.99 9.53 -7.74
C ASP A 70 39.75 9.76 -9.06
N ARG A 71 40.64 10.75 -9.12
CA ARG A 71 41.53 10.94 -10.29
C ARG A 71 42.57 9.83 -10.40
N ALA A 72 43.19 9.43 -9.30
CA ALA A 72 44.15 8.32 -9.30
C ALA A 72 43.49 7.01 -9.75
N ALA A 73 42.26 6.75 -9.31
CA ALA A 73 41.50 5.58 -9.75
C ALA A 73 41.12 5.62 -11.24
N LYS A 74 40.84 6.80 -11.79
CA LYS A 74 40.60 6.96 -13.25
C LYS A 74 41.85 6.70 -14.07
N GLU A 75 42.99 7.25 -13.65
CA GLU A 75 44.27 7.03 -14.33
C GLU A 75 44.67 5.55 -14.30
N GLU A 76 44.40 4.83 -13.20
CA GLU A 76 44.63 3.39 -13.09
C GLU A 76 43.76 2.61 -14.10
N VAL A 77 42.46 2.90 -14.17
CA VAL A 77 41.54 2.25 -15.11
C VAL A 77 41.89 2.56 -16.58
N GLU A 78 42.25 3.81 -16.89
CA GLU A 78 42.70 4.18 -18.24
C GLU A 78 43.99 3.45 -18.63
N SER A 79 44.89 3.23 -17.67
CA SER A 79 46.11 2.45 -17.90
C SER A 79 45.84 0.97 -18.15
N GLU A 80 44.89 0.37 -17.41
CA GLU A 80 44.48 -1.02 -17.60
C GLU A 80 43.76 -1.22 -18.94
N LEU A 81 42.88 -0.30 -19.33
CA LEU A 81 42.23 -0.33 -20.66
C LEU A 81 43.26 -0.24 -21.78
N SER A 82 44.22 0.69 -21.65
CA SER A 82 45.31 0.83 -22.62
C SER A 82 46.18 -0.42 -22.71
N GLN A 83 46.32 -1.18 -21.62
CA GLN A 83 47.06 -2.43 -21.59
C GLN A 83 46.27 -3.56 -22.27
N LEU A 84 44.97 -3.67 -21.97
CA LEU A 84 44.08 -4.65 -22.57
C LEU A 84 43.91 -4.44 -24.09
N ASP A 85 43.87 -3.19 -24.56
CA ASP A 85 43.82 -2.88 -25.98
C ASP A 85 45.09 -3.38 -26.71
N LYS A 86 46.27 -3.23 -26.10
CA LYS A 86 47.52 -3.77 -26.64
C LYS A 86 47.55 -5.30 -26.63
N GLU A 87 46.97 -5.93 -25.61
CA GLU A 87 46.84 -7.39 -25.54
C GLU A 87 45.87 -7.91 -26.61
N LEU A 88 44.77 -7.18 -26.88
CA LEU A 88 43.83 -7.48 -27.96
C LEU A 88 44.47 -7.34 -29.35
N GLU A 89 45.29 -6.31 -29.57
CA GLU A 89 46.04 -6.16 -30.82
C GLU A 89 46.99 -7.35 -31.04
N HIS A 90 47.69 -7.80 -29.99
CA HIS A 90 48.54 -9.00 -30.07
C HIS A 90 47.76 -10.30 -30.33
N LEU A 91 46.58 -10.45 -29.74
CA LEU A 91 45.73 -11.62 -29.98
C LEU A 91 45.13 -11.63 -31.39
N ARG A 92 44.81 -10.45 -31.95
CA ARG A 92 44.28 -10.31 -33.32
C ARG A 92 45.30 -10.68 -34.40
N GLU A 93 46.58 -10.43 -34.19
CA GLU A 93 47.63 -10.83 -35.15
C GLU A 93 47.83 -12.36 -35.22
N GLY A 94 47.45 -13.09 -34.17
CA GLY A 94 47.56 -14.55 -34.09
C GLY A 94 49.02 -15.07 -34.05
N PRO A 95 49.23 -16.37 -33.78
CA PRO A 95 50.57 -16.94 -33.60
C PRO A 95 51.44 -16.92 -34.86
N TYR A 96 50.84 -16.80 -36.06
CA TYR A 96 51.54 -16.81 -37.36
C TYR A 96 51.50 -15.44 -38.08
N GLY A 97 51.05 -14.38 -37.41
CA GLY A 97 51.05 -13.03 -37.97
C GLY A 97 52.47 -12.52 -38.29
N PRO A 98 52.63 -11.58 -39.24
CA PRO A 98 53.95 -11.14 -39.74
C PRO A 98 54.86 -10.55 -38.65
N ASN A 99 54.27 -10.06 -37.55
CA ASN A 99 54.96 -9.50 -36.39
C ASN A 99 54.87 -10.34 -35.11
N SER A 100 54.31 -11.56 -35.18
CA SER A 100 54.16 -12.45 -34.03
C SER A 100 55.52 -12.83 -33.43
N ALA A 101 55.53 -13.18 -32.14
CA ALA A 101 56.75 -13.61 -31.45
C ALA A 101 57.41 -14.82 -32.15
N PHE A 102 56.61 -15.77 -32.63
CA PHE A 102 57.08 -16.94 -33.38
C PHE A 102 57.75 -16.55 -34.72
N MET A 103 57.17 -15.60 -35.47
CA MET A 103 57.72 -15.16 -36.76
C MET A 103 58.99 -14.31 -36.61
N ARG A 104 59.25 -13.75 -35.43
CA ARG A 104 60.50 -13.03 -35.11
C ARG A 104 61.64 -13.96 -34.69
N GLU A 105 61.33 -15.14 -34.16
CA GLU A 105 62.33 -16.14 -33.75
C GLU A 105 62.89 -16.96 -34.92
N LEU A 106 62.22 -16.97 -36.08
CA LEU A 106 62.66 -17.67 -37.27
C LEU A 106 63.82 -16.95 -38.00
N PRO A 107 64.84 -17.68 -38.48
CA PRO A 107 65.86 -17.15 -39.38
C PRO A 107 65.26 -16.47 -40.63
N GLU A 108 65.88 -15.41 -41.15
CA GLU A 108 65.31 -14.60 -42.26
C GLU A 108 64.93 -15.41 -43.50
N HIS A 109 65.65 -16.50 -43.77
CA HIS A 109 65.35 -17.43 -44.87
C HIS A 109 64.08 -18.26 -44.60
N GLU A 110 63.91 -18.76 -43.38
CA GLU A 110 62.75 -19.57 -42.98
C GLU A 110 61.50 -18.70 -42.79
N ARG A 111 61.66 -17.46 -42.32
CA ARG A 111 60.57 -16.47 -42.23
C ARG A 111 59.99 -16.11 -43.60
N LYS A 112 60.83 -15.98 -44.64
CA LYS A 112 60.37 -15.75 -46.02
C LYS A 112 59.58 -16.95 -46.55
N ILE A 113 60.05 -18.18 -46.29
CA ILE A 113 59.34 -19.40 -46.68
C ILE A 113 57.99 -19.52 -45.95
N ALA A 114 57.95 -19.21 -44.65
CA ALA A 114 56.71 -19.23 -43.86
C ALA A 114 55.70 -18.17 -44.33
N LEU A 115 56.16 -16.96 -44.66
CA LEU A 115 55.30 -15.91 -45.22
C LEU A 115 54.79 -16.26 -46.63
N GLU A 116 55.62 -16.85 -47.49
CA GLU A 116 55.20 -17.34 -48.80
C GLU A 116 54.22 -18.52 -48.70
N ALA A 117 54.38 -19.40 -47.71
CA ALA A 117 53.45 -20.49 -47.43
C ALA A 117 52.11 -19.98 -46.90
N LEU A 118 52.11 -18.95 -46.06
CA LEU A 118 50.88 -18.29 -45.59
C LEU A 118 50.19 -17.51 -46.70
N GLN A 119 50.94 -16.84 -47.59
CA GLN A 119 50.38 -16.19 -48.78
C GLN A 119 49.76 -17.21 -49.73
N LYS A 120 50.45 -18.32 -50.01
CA LYS A 120 49.89 -19.41 -50.83
C LYS A 120 48.69 -20.06 -50.17
N HIS A 121 48.68 -20.26 -48.85
CA HIS A 121 47.51 -20.77 -48.14
C HIS A 121 46.33 -19.79 -48.19
N ALA A 122 46.59 -18.48 -48.10
CA ALA A 122 45.56 -17.45 -48.27
C ALA A 122 45.04 -17.35 -49.72
N GLU A 123 45.89 -17.61 -50.71
CA GLU A 123 45.52 -17.63 -52.14
C GLU A 123 44.82 -18.95 -52.56
N GLU A 124 45.19 -20.09 -51.97
CA GLU A 124 44.60 -21.42 -52.24
C GLU A 124 43.28 -21.63 -51.49
N THR A 125 43.13 -21.00 -50.32
CA THR A 125 41.88 -20.96 -49.55
C THR A 125 41.16 -19.65 -49.89
N GLY A 126 40.74 -19.52 -51.16
CA GLY A 126 39.98 -18.35 -51.61
C GLY A 126 38.86 -18.01 -50.64
N GLU A 127 38.72 -16.73 -50.29
CA GLU A 127 37.76 -16.14 -49.33
C GLU A 127 36.57 -17.06 -49.03
N ALA A 128 36.74 -17.91 -48.01
CA ALA A 128 35.63 -18.56 -47.35
C ALA A 128 35.02 -17.51 -46.42
N ASP A 129 34.16 -16.71 -47.01
CA ASP A 129 33.13 -15.93 -46.34
C ASP A 129 32.15 -16.94 -45.70
N ASP A 130 32.53 -17.49 -44.55
CA ASP A 130 31.59 -18.04 -43.58
C ASP A 130 31.49 -17.02 -42.44
N ASP A 131 30.68 -16.00 -42.74
CA ASP A 131 29.78 -15.40 -41.78
C ASP A 131 28.96 -16.52 -41.09
N LEU A 132 29.53 -17.09 -40.03
CA LEU A 132 28.76 -17.71 -38.96
C LEU A 132 28.84 -16.77 -37.77
N GLY A 133 28.14 -15.65 -37.96
CA GLY A 133 27.91 -14.61 -36.97
C GLY A 133 27.47 -15.14 -35.61
N LEU A 134 27.85 -14.34 -34.62
CA LEU A 134 27.32 -14.36 -33.26
C LEU A 134 25.78 -14.22 -33.21
N ASP A 135 25.12 -13.97 -34.34
CA ASP A 135 23.66 -13.93 -34.55
C ASP A 135 22.95 -15.30 -34.47
N LYS A 136 23.66 -16.39 -34.14
CA LYS A 136 23.02 -17.68 -33.78
C LYS A 136 23.18 -18.09 -32.32
N VAL A 137 23.69 -17.20 -31.48
CA VAL A 137 23.77 -17.41 -30.02
C VAL A 137 22.73 -16.57 -29.25
N PHE A 138 22.06 -15.65 -29.93
CA PHE A 138 20.97 -14.83 -29.37
C PHE A 138 19.69 -15.04 -30.21
N ASP A 139 18.74 -15.82 -29.69
CA ASP A 139 17.42 -16.00 -30.33
C ASP A 139 16.49 -14.80 -30.07
N GLU A 140 15.61 -14.48 -31.03
CA GLU A 140 14.56 -13.42 -30.99
C GLU A 140 13.60 -13.53 -29.78
N GLU A 141 13.54 -14.69 -29.12
CA GLU A 141 12.70 -14.92 -27.95
C GLU A 141 13.34 -14.35 -26.66
N LEU A 142 14.68 -14.32 -26.58
CA LEU A 142 15.41 -13.76 -25.44
C LEU A 142 15.48 -12.22 -25.52
N ASP A 143 15.53 -11.66 -26.72
CA ASP A 143 15.51 -10.20 -26.96
C ASP A 143 14.15 -9.57 -26.65
N ASN A 144 13.05 -10.30 -26.83
CA ASN A 144 11.72 -9.85 -26.42
C ASN A 144 11.52 -9.93 -24.91
N MET A 145 12.03 -10.97 -24.23
CA MET A 145 11.96 -11.09 -22.76
C MET A 145 12.86 -10.08 -22.04
N LEU A 146 14.06 -9.80 -22.55
CA LEU A 146 14.94 -8.78 -21.99
C LEU A 146 14.40 -7.36 -22.23
N ARG A 147 13.74 -7.10 -23.36
CA ARG A 147 13.08 -5.82 -23.66
C ARG A 147 11.88 -5.56 -22.74
N GLU A 148 11.05 -6.57 -22.46
CA GLU A 148 9.93 -6.46 -21.52
C GLU A 148 10.40 -6.28 -20.05
N GLU A 149 11.47 -6.95 -19.61
CA GLU A 149 11.98 -6.82 -18.24
C GLU A 149 12.81 -5.55 -17.99
N PHE A 150 13.53 -5.02 -18.98
CA PHE A 150 14.29 -3.76 -18.86
C PHE A 150 13.43 -2.50 -19.06
N GLU A 151 12.39 -2.51 -19.91
CA GLU A 151 11.45 -1.38 -20.06
C GLU A 151 10.63 -1.12 -18.77
N GLY A 152 10.43 -2.14 -17.93
CA GLY A 152 9.78 -2.02 -16.63
C GLY A 152 10.65 -1.38 -15.53
N MET A 153 11.98 -1.42 -15.66
CA MET A 153 12.92 -0.97 -14.61
C MET A 153 13.68 0.31 -14.95
N ALA A 154 13.70 0.74 -16.21
CA ALA A 154 14.40 1.96 -16.64
C ALA A 154 13.51 3.22 -16.76
N MET A 155 12.22 3.16 -16.37
CA MET A 155 11.29 4.30 -16.47
C MET A 155 11.21 5.22 -15.22
N GLU A 156 12.01 4.99 -14.17
CA GLU A 156 11.94 5.80 -12.95
C GLU A 156 13.14 6.71 -12.65
N GLU A 157 14.29 6.57 -13.31
CA GLU A 157 15.40 7.49 -13.08
C GLU A 157 16.11 7.81 -14.40
N GLU A 158 16.16 9.11 -14.70
CA GLU A 158 17.03 9.78 -15.70
C GLU A 158 16.29 10.47 -16.86
N ASN A 159 15.65 11.57 -16.50
CA ASN A 159 15.33 12.64 -17.42
C ASN A 159 16.22 13.85 -17.08
N TRP A 160 17.50 13.81 -17.47
CA TRP A 160 18.36 15.01 -17.52
C TRP A 160 19.41 14.90 -18.63
N LEU A 161 19.25 15.78 -19.61
CA LEU A 161 20.30 16.38 -20.44
C LEU A 161 20.98 15.47 -21.48
N SER A 162 20.43 15.46 -22.70
CA SER A 162 21.11 16.11 -23.84
C SER A 162 20.30 15.95 -25.14
N GLU A 163 19.73 17.06 -25.61
CA GLU A 163 19.50 17.27 -27.04
C GLU A 163 20.86 17.44 -27.72
N ALA A 164 21.16 16.62 -28.71
CA ALA A 164 21.99 16.99 -29.85
C ALA A 164 21.77 15.96 -30.98
N GLU A 165 21.06 16.42 -32.01
CA GLU A 165 21.29 16.13 -33.42
C GLU A 165 21.49 14.67 -33.84
N GLU A 166 20.47 14.10 -34.49
CA GLU A 166 20.72 13.36 -35.73
C GLU A 166 19.57 13.59 -36.72
N GLU A 167 19.97 14.05 -37.89
CA GLU A 167 19.16 14.43 -39.02
C GLU A 167 18.48 13.22 -39.67
N GLY A 168 17.26 13.44 -40.15
CA GLY A 168 16.89 13.02 -41.50
C GLY A 168 16.48 11.57 -41.71
N SER A 169 15.18 11.33 -41.62
CA SER A 169 14.52 10.48 -42.63
C SER A 169 13.16 11.08 -42.97
N MET A 170 13.08 11.62 -44.19
CA MET A 170 11.82 12.02 -44.81
C MET A 170 10.86 10.83 -44.84
N GLU A 171 9.70 10.98 -44.23
CA GLU A 171 8.53 10.21 -44.61
C GLU A 171 7.39 11.14 -45.04
N THR A 172 6.80 10.74 -46.16
CA THR A 172 5.79 11.33 -47.03
C THR A 172 4.63 12.09 -46.37
N PRO A 173 3.99 13.05 -47.08
CA PRO A 173 2.90 13.85 -46.54
C PRO A 173 1.67 12.99 -46.28
N ALA A 174 1.45 12.60 -45.02
CA ALA A 174 0.23 11.92 -44.62
C ALA A 174 -0.97 12.85 -44.82
N LEU A 175 -2.02 12.30 -45.44
CA LEU A 175 -3.31 12.96 -45.64
C LEU A 175 -3.84 13.49 -44.31
N ARG A 176 -4.06 14.81 -44.26
CA ARG A 176 -4.53 15.57 -43.09
C ARG A 176 -5.83 14.96 -42.55
N GLN A 177 -5.81 14.58 -41.28
CA GLN A 177 -6.98 13.99 -40.63
C GLN A 177 -7.90 15.10 -40.08
N PRO A 178 -9.23 14.91 -40.10
CA PRO A 178 -10.22 15.97 -39.83
C PRO A 178 -10.16 16.55 -38.40
N TYR A 179 -9.45 15.89 -37.49
CA TYR A 179 -9.32 16.33 -36.09
C TYR A 179 -8.06 17.18 -35.81
N GLU A 180 -7.21 17.48 -36.80
CA GLU A 180 -6.02 18.29 -36.56
C GLU A 180 -6.35 19.79 -36.45
N VAL A 181 -5.89 20.45 -35.38
CA VAL A 181 -6.10 21.89 -35.17
C VAL A 181 -5.15 22.68 -36.06
N THR A 182 -5.68 23.58 -36.89
CA THR A 182 -4.90 24.51 -37.71
C THR A 182 -5.16 25.95 -37.29
N LEU A 183 -4.10 26.75 -37.19
CA LEU A 183 -4.22 28.19 -36.99
C LEU A 183 -4.23 28.86 -38.37
N ASN A 184 -5.02 29.94 -38.51
CA ASN A 184 -5.09 30.70 -39.76
C ASN A 184 -3.83 31.52 -40.04
N ASP A 185 -2.94 31.68 -39.05
CA ASP A 185 -1.66 32.36 -39.19
C ASP A 185 -0.57 31.35 -39.55
N ALA A 186 0.25 31.69 -40.55
CA ALA A 186 1.13 30.79 -41.31
C ALA A 186 2.31 30.16 -40.52
N GLU A 187 2.35 30.29 -39.19
CA GLU A 187 3.37 29.68 -38.33
C GLU A 187 2.69 28.71 -37.35
N SER A 188 2.89 27.41 -37.57
CA SER A 188 2.47 26.36 -36.64
C SER A 188 3.13 26.58 -35.28
N HIS A 189 2.34 26.94 -34.27
CA HIS A 189 2.87 27.11 -32.91
C HIS A 189 3.30 25.74 -32.35
N PRO A 190 4.49 25.61 -31.71
CA PRO A 190 5.01 24.33 -31.20
C PRO A 190 4.14 23.64 -30.14
N TYR A 191 3.12 24.32 -29.61
CA TYR A 191 2.15 23.75 -28.68
C TYR A 191 0.97 23.10 -29.40
N VAL A 192 0.60 23.60 -30.58
CA VAL A 192 -0.46 23.02 -31.43
C VAL A 192 0.05 21.76 -32.10
N GLU A 193 1.31 21.71 -32.50
CA GLU A 193 1.93 20.49 -33.03
C GLU A 193 1.96 19.37 -31.99
N LYS A 194 2.39 19.67 -30.76
CA LYS A 194 2.35 18.72 -29.63
C LYS A 194 0.92 18.31 -29.26
N LEU A 195 -0.05 19.21 -29.37
CA LEU A 195 -1.46 18.89 -29.17
C LEU A 195 -1.96 17.91 -30.26
N ASN A 196 -1.68 18.19 -31.52
CA ASN A 196 -2.06 17.34 -32.65
C ASN A 196 -1.38 15.97 -32.59
N GLU A 197 -0.13 15.90 -32.14
CA GLU A 197 0.58 14.64 -31.88
C GLU A 197 -0.12 13.81 -30.78
N CYS A 198 -0.52 14.44 -29.67
CA CYS A 198 -1.32 13.77 -28.64
C CYS A 198 -2.69 13.30 -29.17
N LEU A 199 -3.34 14.08 -30.03
CA LEU A 199 -4.60 13.68 -30.68
C LEU A 199 -4.41 12.48 -31.61
N ARG A 200 -3.33 12.43 -32.41
CA ARG A 200 -2.99 11.27 -33.24
C ARG A 200 -2.72 10.02 -32.40
N ARG A 201 -1.95 10.15 -31.31
CA ARG A 201 -1.68 9.04 -30.39
C ARG A 201 -2.97 8.50 -29.77
N LEU A 202 -3.89 9.38 -29.37
CA LEU A 202 -5.19 8.97 -28.85
C LEU A 202 -6.11 8.39 -29.91
N ALA A 203 -6.04 8.85 -31.16
CA ALA A 203 -6.79 8.25 -32.27
C ALA A 203 -6.36 6.80 -32.54
N ASN A 204 -5.08 6.47 -32.33
CA ASN A 204 -4.56 5.12 -32.48
C ASN A 204 -4.75 4.25 -31.22
N ASP A 205 -4.68 4.84 -30.02
CA ASP A 205 -4.85 4.14 -28.75
C ASP A 205 -5.69 4.96 -27.75
N HIS A 206 -6.96 4.60 -27.62
CA HIS A 206 -7.92 5.28 -26.75
C HIS A 206 -7.71 5.00 -25.24
N SER A 207 -6.85 4.03 -24.90
CA SER A 207 -6.61 3.59 -23.53
C SER A 207 -5.42 4.28 -22.85
N ASN A 208 -4.59 5.01 -23.61
CA ASN A 208 -3.37 5.62 -23.10
C ASN A 208 -3.60 6.80 -22.15
N GLU A 209 -3.60 6.55 -20.84
CA GLU A 209 -3.81 7.56 -19.79
C GLU A 209 -2.75 8.67 -19.76
N ARG A 210 -1.49 8.37 -20.13
CA ARG A 210 -0.43 9.38 -20.21
C ARG A 210 -0.74 10.40 -21.31
N ALA A 211 -1.16 9.93 -22.47
CA ALA A 211 -1.58 10.79 -23.57
C ALA A 211 -2.79 11.67 -23.21
N LYS A 212 -3.78 11.15 -22.45
CA LYS A 212 -4.94 11.93 -21.97
C LYS A 212 -4.54 13.07 -21.02
N GLN A 213 -3.54 12.86 -20.17
CA GLN A 213 -3.04 13.88 -19.25
C GLN A 213 -2.20 14.94 -19.97
N GLU A 214 -1.35 14.52 -20.91
CA GLU A 214 -0.55 15.42 -21.75
C GLU A 214 -1.43 16.27 -22.66
N LEU A 215 -2.48 15.69 -23.25
CA LEU A 215 -3.47 16.42 -24.06
C LEU A 215 -4.08 17.58 -23.28
N TRP A 216 -4.50 17.34 -22.03
CA TRP A 216 -5.04 18.39 -21.16
C TRP A 216 -4.02 19.50 -20.85
N LYS A 217 -2.77 19.11 -20.61
CA LYS A 217 -1.67 20.06 -20.35
C LYS A 217 -1.42 20.96 -21.55
N TRP A 218 -1.35 20.39 -22.76
CA TRP A 218 -1.11 21.15 -23.99
C TRP A 218 -2.31 22.00 -24.36
N TYR A 219 -3.54 21.51 -24.19
CA TYR A 219 -4.75 22.30 -24.38
C TYR A 219 -4.78 23.55 -23.51
N ARG A 220 -4.47 23.43 -22.21
CA ARG A 220 -4.40 24.57 -21.30
C ARG A 220 -3.36 25.60 -21.75
N ARG A 221 -2.20 25.14 -22.24
CA ARG A 221 -1.13 26.01 -22.75
C ARG A 221 -1.56 26.72 -24.03
N CYS A 222 -2.19 26.01 -24.98
CA CYS A 222 -2.74 26.60 -26.19
C CYS A 222 -3.80 27.65 -25.88
N ARG A 223 -4.72 27.37 -24.95
CA ARG A 223 -5.75 28.32 -24.50
C ARG A 223 -5.16 29.61 -23.89
N GLN A 224 -4.03 29.51 -23.18
CA GLN A 224 -3.40 30.65 -22.51
C GLN A 224 -2.55 31.51 -23.45
N VAL A 225 -1.89 30.89 -24.44
CA VAL A 225 -0.86 31.53 -25.26
C VAL A 225 -1.43 32.02 -26.59
N ILE A 226 -2.40 31.30 -27.16
CA ILE A 226 -2.85 31.53 -28.54
C ILE A 226 -4.19 32.28 -28.54
N PRO A 227 -4.23 33.53 -29.05
CA PRO A 227 -5.48 34.28 -29.17
C PRO A 227 -6.40 33.59 -30.19
N ASN A 228 -7.71 33.60 -29.92
CA ASN A 228 -8.75 32.97 -30.77
C ASN A 228 -8.62 31.46 -31.01
N PHE A 229 -7.75 30.76 -30.26
CA PHE A 229 -7.57 29.30 -30.35
C PHE A 229 -8.90 28.52 -30.27
N LEU A 230 -9.84 28.94 -29.41
CA LEU A 230 -11.13 28.25 -29.26
C LEU A 230 -11.97 28.25 -30.54
N ARG A 231 -11.78 29.21 -31.45
CA ARG A 231 -12.49 29.24 -32.75
C ARG A 231 -11.85 28.33 -33.79
N SER A 232 -10.56 28.01 -33.66
CA SER A 232 -9.78 27.25 -34.64
C SER A 232 -9.77 25.73 -34.41
N ILE A 233 -10.31 25.23 -33.29
CA ILE A 233 -10.36 23.79 -32.99
C ILE A 233 -11.48 23.13 -33.83
N PRO A 234 -11.24 22.04 -34.57
CA PRO A 234 -12.29 21.30 -35.27
C PRO A 234 -13.23 20.59 -34.29
N GLU A 235 -14.46 20.25 -34.71
CA GLU A 235 -15.45 19.64 -33.82
C GLU A 235 -15.02 18.23 -33.38
N GLU A 236 -14.35 17.50 -34.25
CA GLU A 236 -13.78 16.17 -34.03
C GLU A 236 -12.63 16.17 -33.01
N ALA A 237 -11.85 17.26 -32.94
CA ALA A 237 -10.85 17.41 -31.87
C ALA A 237 -11.52 17.63 -30.51
N LEU A 238 -12.56 18.46 -30.47
CA LEU A 238 -13.33 18.72 -29.25
C LEU A 238 -14.05 17.46 -28.76
N THR A 239 -14.54 16.62 -29.68
CA THR A 239 -15.19 15.35 -29.33
C THR A 239 -14.21 14.39 -28.67
N MET A 240 -13.05 14.18 -29.27
CA MET A 240 -12.00 13.31 -28.73
C MET A 240 -11.44 13.83 -27.41
N MET A 241 -11.25 15.14 -27.30
CA MET A 241 -10.87 15.79 -26.04
C MET A 241 -11.91 15.54 -24.95
N TRP A 242 -13.18 15.72 -25.26
CA TRP A 242 -14.27 15.50 -24.30
C TRP A 242 -14.31 14.05 -23.81
N GLU A 243 -14.26 13.09 -24.74
CA GLU A 243 -14.29 11.65 -24.44
C GLU A 243 -13.07 11.21 -23.63
N SER A 244 -11.89 11.78 -23.93
CA SER A 244 -10.66 11.52 -23.17
C SER A 244 -10.79 11.93 -21.69
N GLN A 245 -11.46 13.04 -21.40
CA GLN A 245 -11.61 13.54 -20.03
C GLN A 245 -12.84 12.94 -19.32
N ALA A 246 -13.87 12.55 -20.07
CA ALA A 246 -15.06 11.90 -19.51
C ALA A 246 -14.77 10.46 -19.03
N ASN A 247 -13.92 9.73 -19.75
CA ASN A 247 -13.63 8.30 -19.52
C ASN A 247 -12.34 8.02 -18.72
N GLY A 248 -11.62 9.04 -18.25
CA GLY A 248 -10.34 8.87 -17.53
C GLY A 248 -10.51 8.54 -16.03
N GLU A 249 -9.51 7.85 -15.44
CA GLU A 249 -9.47 7.44 -14.02
C GLU A 249 -9.19 8.59 -13.02
N LEU A 250 -9.58 9.82 -13.37
CA LEU A 250 -9.33 10.99 -12.55
C LEU A 250 -10.31 11.09 -11.38
N THR A 251 -9.85 11.68 -10.27
CA THR A 251 -10.74 11.97 -9.13
C THR A 251 -11.96 12.77 -9.58
N ARG A 252 -13.16 12.43 -9.06
CA ARG A 252 -14.45 13.03 -9.48
C ARG A 252 -14.43 14.55 -9.54
N ALA A 253 -13.84 15.21 -8.54
CA ALA A 253 -13.71 16.67 -8.49
C ALA A 253 -12.83 17.23 -9.63
N SER A 254 -11.69 16.61 -9.91
CA SER A 254 -10.81 17.04 -10.99
C SER A 254 -11.45 16.84 -12.37
N ARG A 255 -12.16 15.73 -12.58
CA ARG A 255 -12.95 15.48 -13.80
C ARG A 255 -14.01 16.56 -14.01
N ALA A 256 -14.78 16.89 -12.97
CA ALA A 256 -15.79 17.94 -13.04
C ALA A 256 -15.21 19.28 -13.49
N THR A 257 -14.08 19.71 -12.91
CA THR A 257 -13.45 21.00 -13.29
C THR A 257 -12.96 21.05 -14.72
N ARG A 258 -12.44 19.94 -15.27
CA ARG A 258 -11.96 19.88 -16.66
C ARG A 258 -13.11 19.89 -17.65
N LEU A 259 -14.18 19.14 -17.36
CA LEU A 259 -15.39 19.12 -18.19
C LEU A 259 -16.11 20.48 -18.21
N GLN A 260 -16.18 21.17 -17.07
CA GLN A 260 -16.72 22.54 -17.02
C GLN A 260 -15.93 23.49 -17.91
N ALA A 261 -14.60 23.48 -17.80
CA ALA A 261 -13.75 24.35 -18.60
C ALA A 261 -13.94 24.09 -20.10
N LEU A 262 -13.99 22.83 -20.53
CA LEU A 262 -14.28 22.48 -21.93
C LEU A 262 -15.65 22.97 -22.38
N ALA A 263 -16.69 22.77 -21.56
CA ALA A 263 -18.05 23.18 -21.91
C ALA A 263 -18.18 24.70 -22.03
N GLU A 264 -17.67 25.45 -21.05
CA GLU A 264 -17.64 26.92 -21.09
C GLU A 264 -16.86 27.42 -22.31
N ASP A 265 -15.73 26.77 -22.64
CA ASP A 265 -14.92 27.12 -23.79
C ASP A 265 -15.66 26.85 -25.11
N THR A 266 -16.38 25.74 -25.25
CA THR A 266 -17.20 25.46 -26.45
C THR A 266 -18.36 26.46 -26.65
N VAL A 267 -19.03 26.85 -25.56
CA VAL A 267 -20.10 27.85 -25.58
C VAL A 267 -19.55 29.23 -25.91
N SER A 268 -18.39 29.60 -25.35
CA SER A 268 -17.72 30.88 -25.65
C SER A 268 -17.26 30.99 -27.11
N ALA A 269 -16.97 29.86 -27.76
CA ALA A 269 -16.67 29.77 -29.19
C ALA A 269 -17.92 29.91 -30.08
N GLY A 270 -19.12 30.03 -29.49
CA GLY A 270 -20.39 30.17 -30.20
C GLY A 270 -20.97 28.86 -30.73
N ARG A 271 -20.48 27.69 -30.24
CA ARG A 271 -20.95 26.36 -30.66
C ARG A 271 -21.94 25.78 -29.65
N SER A 272 -22.94 25.05 -30.14
CA SER A 272 -23.91 24.35 -29.28
C SER A 272 -23.40 22.99 -28.82
N LEU A 273 -23.55 22.66 -27.54
CA LEU A 273 -23.22 21.34 -27.01
C LEU A 273 -24.31 20.31 -27.40
N PRO A 274 -23.94 19.13 -27.89
CA PRO A 274 -24.92 18.05 -28.11
C PRO A 274 -25.52 17.58 -26.78
N ALA A 275 -26.77 17.11 -26.82
CA ALA A 275 -27.56 16.71 -25.64
C ALA A 275 -26.80 15.85 -24.59
N PRO A 276 -26.10 14.75 -24.94
CA PRO A 276 -25.39 13.94 -23.94
C PRO A 276 -24.22 14.68 -23.27
N ARG A 277 -23.53 15.59 -23.98
CA ARG A 277 -22.46 16.42 -23.40
C ARG A 277 -23.00 17.53 -22.53
N ALA A 278 -24.14 18.11 -22.92
CA ALA A 278 -24.85 19.09 -22.09
C ALA A 278 -25.29 18.48 -20.75
N LEU A 279 -25.81 17.24 -20.76
CA LEU A 279 -26.17 16.52 -19.52
C LEU A 279 -24.95 16.26 -18.62
N LEU A 280 -23.83 15.82 -19.18
CA LEU A 280 -22.57 15.62 -18.43
C LEU A 280 -22.02 16.93 -17.87
N TYR A 281 -22.15 18.03 -18.62
CA TYR A 281 -21.77 19.36 -18.15
C TYR A 281 -22.62 19.79 -16.96
N ILE A 282 -23.94 19.66 -17.05
CA ILE A 282 -24.87 19.97 -15.94
C ILE A 282 -24.54 19.12 -14.70
N GLN A 283 -24.27 17.83 -14.88
CA GLN A 283 -23.84 16.95 -13.79
C GLN A 283 -22.50 17.42 -13.17
N SER A 284 -21.54 17.85 -13.99
CA SER A 284 -20.28 18.40 -13.48
C SER A 284 -20.49 19.68 -12.66
N LEU A 285 -21.45 20.53 -13.02
CA LEU A 285 -21.81 21.73 -12.27
C LEU A 285 -22.38 21.39 -10.89
N GLN A 286 -23.25 20.37 -10.83
CA GLN A 286 -23.74 19.81 -9.57
C GLN A 286 -22.59 19.29 -8.69
N GLU A 287 -21.65 18.53 -9.26
CA GLU A 287 -20.49 17.99 -8.54
C GLU A 287 -19.59 19.10 -7.94
N SER A 288 -19.53 20.26 -8.60
CA SER A 288 -18.79 21.44 -8.09
C SER A 288 -19.56 22.32 -7.10
N GLY A 289 -20.83 21.98 -6.80
CA GLY A 289 -21.69 22.75 -5.89
C GLY A 289 -22.40 23.97 -6.50
N LYS A 290 -22.30 24.19 -7.82
CA LYS A 290 -22.98 25.28 -8.55
C LYS A 290 -24.41 24.88 -8.96
N ILE A 291 -25.26 24.59 -7.98
CA ILE A 291 -26.59 23.97 -8.22
C ILE A 291 -27.53 24.89 -9.01
N ASN A 292 -27.56 26.20 -8.72
CA ASN A 292 -28.46 27.14 -9.41
C ASN A 292 -28.12 27.27 -10.90
N SER A 293 -26.83 27.40 -11.24
CA SER A 293 -26.40 27.46 -12.64
C SER A 293 -26.67 26.14 -13.39
N ALA A 294 -26.62 25.00 -12.69
CA ALA A 294 -26.99 23.71 -13.25
C ALA A 294 -28.49 23.63 -13.56
N LEU A 295 -29.34 24.21 -12.71
CA LEU A 295 -30.79 24.29 -12.94
C LEU A 295 -31.13 25.18 -14.15
N ASP A 296 -30.54 26.37 -14.24
CA ASP A 296 -30.76 27.29 -15.36
C ASP A 296 -30.40 26.62 -16.71
N GLN A 297 -29.28 25.89 -16.73
CA GLN A 297 -28.85 25.16 -17.92
C GLN A 297 -29.72 23.94 -18.21
N TRP A 298 -30.21 23.24 -17.19
CA TRP A 298 -31.14 22.12 -17.37
C TRP A 298 -32.45 22.59 -17.99
N GLU A 299 -33.02 23.71 -17.52
CA GLU A 299 -34.22 24.31 -18.12
C GLU A 299 -33.97 24.76 -19.58
N ALA A 300 -32.81 25.36 -19.86
CA ALA A 300 -32.44 25.75 -21.23
C ALA A 300 -32.29 24.55 -22.18
N CYS A 301 -31.72 23.44 -21.69
CA CYS A 301 -31.52 22.20 -22.45
C CYS A 301 -32.82 21.49 -22.83
N GLN A 302 -33.95 21.84 -22.20
CA GLN A 302 -35.26 21.29 -22.55
C GLN A 302 -35.60 21.52 -24.03
N SER A 303 -35.17 22.66 -24.57
CA SER A 303 -35.48 23.09 -25.94
C SER A 303 -34.66 22.36 -27.03
N SER A 304 -33.52 21.78 -26.66
CA SER A 304 -32.54 21.17 -27.57
C SER A 304 -32.46 19.63 -27.48
N LEU A 305 -33.38 18.98 -26.77
CA LEU A 305 -33.37 17.52 -26.60
C LEU A 305 -33.75 16.78 -27.89
N SER A 306 -32.93 15.77 -28.22
CA SER A 306 -33.19 14.77 -29.25
C SER A 306 -34.38 13.87 -28.87
N GLN A 307 -35.06 13.27 -29.85
CA GLN A 307 -36.17 12.33 -29.64
C GLN A 307 -35.72 10.94 -29.10
N ASN A 308 -34.44 10.78 -28.76
CA ASN A 308 -33.88 9.51 -28.29
C ASN A 308 -34.43 9.17 -26.89
N LYS A 309 -34.94 7.95 -26.71
CA LYS A 309 -35.51 7.48 -25.44
C LYS A 309 -34.50 7.56 -24.29
N GLU A 310 -33.24 7.19 -24.54
CA GLU A 310 -32.17 7.15 -23.53
C GLU A 310 -31.77 8.56 -23.05
N ASP A 311 -31.60 9.51 -23.96
CA ASP A 311 -31.26 10.90 -23.64
C ASP A 311 -32.36 11.58 -22.81
N LEU A 312 -33.63 11.29 -23.13
CA LEU A 312 -34.79 11.76 -22.37
C LEU A 312 -34.80 11.18 -20.95
N GLU A 313 -34.51 9.87 -20.79
CA GLU A 313 -34.43 9.25 -19.47
C GLU A 313 -33.29 9.81 -18.62
N ALA A 314 -32.12 10.03 -19.22
CA ALA A 314 -30.98 10.66 -18.56
C ALA A 314 -31.29 12.10 -18.14
N TYR A 315 -31.97 12.88 -18.98
CA TYR A 315 -32.40 14.24 -18.69
C TYR A 315 -33.35 14.32 -17.48
N TRP A 316 -34.37 13.46 -17.43
CA TRP A 316 -35.31 13.43 -16.32
C TRP A 316 -34.66 12.96 -15.01
N LYS A 317 -33.80 11.92 -15.06
CA LYS A 317 -33.02 11.46 -13.91
C LYS A 317 -32.14 12.58 -13.35
N LEU A 318 -31.46 13.33 -14.23
CA LEU A 318 -30.63 14.46 -13.84
C LEU A 318 -31.45 15.59 -13.22
N GLY A 319 -32.59 15.95 -13.80
CA GLY A 319 -33.49 16.97 -13.25
C GLY A 319 -33.94 16.63 -11.82
N VAL A 320 -34.36 15.39 -11.58
CA VAL A 320 -34.74 14.94 -10.23
C VAL A 320 -33.56 15.03 -9.25
N GLN A 321 -32.35 14.66 -9.68
CA GLN A 321 -31.15 14.80 -8.85
C GLN A 321 -30.82 16.27 -8.53
N LEU A 322 -30.99 17.18 -9.49
CA LEU A 322 -30.74 18.61 -9.30
C LEU A 322 -31.73 19.22 -8.31
N PHE A 323 -33.04 19.02 -8.50
CA PHE A 323 -34.06 19.54 -7.56
C PHE A 323 -33.93 18.90 -6.17
N ALA A 324 -33.59 17.60 -6.09
CA ALA A 324 -33.29 16.94 -4.82
C ALA A 324 -32.01 17.48 -4.14
N ALA A 325 -31.03 17.96 -4.91
CA ALA A 325 -29.82 18.61 -4.38
C ALA A 325 -30.07 20.07 -3.98
N ALA A 326 -30.97 20.76 -4.67
CA ALA A 326 -31.38 22.15 -4.40
C ALA A 326 -32.35 22.29 -3.20
N ASP A 327 -32.62 21.20 -2.48
CA ASP A 327 -33.60 21.13 -1.38
C ASP A 327 -35.04 21.53 -1.78
N ASP A 328 -35.43 21.34 -3.04
CA ASP A 328 -36.83 21.43 -3.51
C ASP A 328 -37.40 20.03 -3.79
N PRO A 329 -37.83 19.29 -2.74
CA PRO A 329 -38.27 17.91 -2.89
C PRO A 329 -39.64 17.78 -3.55
N GLN A 330 -40.47 18.83 -3.56
CA GLN A 330 -41.80 18.78 -4.15
C GLN A 330 -41.71 18.74 -5.67
N ARG A 331 -40.91 19.63 -6.28
CA ARG A 331 -40.67 19.58 -7.73
C ARG A 331 -39.97 18.30 -8.15
N ALA A 332 -38.99 17.84 -7.37
CA ALA A 332 -38.31 16.57 -7.62
C ALA A 332 -39.30 15.39 -7.60
N GLN A 333 -40.24 15.37 -6.66
CA GLN A 333 -41.29 14.36 -6.56
C GLN A 333 -42.24 14.40 -7.75
N ASP A 334 -42.74 15.58 -8.12
CA ASP A 334 -43.71 15.72 -9.22
C ASP A 334 -43.11 15.25 -10.55
N ILE A 335 -41.85 15.61 -10.81
CA ILE A 335 -41.10 15.16 -11.98
C ILE A 335 -40.87 13.65 -11.94
N ALA A 336 -40.44 13.09 -10.81
CA ALA A 336 -40.18 11.66 -10.67
C ALA A 336 -41.45 10.81 -10.84
N LEU A 337 -42.58 11.25 -10.28
CA LEU A 337 -43.86 10.56 -10.43
C LEU A 337 -44.40 10.66 -11.85
N ALA A 338 -44.31 11.82 -12.50
CA ALA A 338 -44.65 11.98 -13.91
C ALA A 338 -43.77 11.10 -14.82
N PHE A 339 -42.48 11.01 -14.51
CA PHE A 339 -41.54 10.13 -15.22
C PHE A 339 -41.93 8.65 -15.10
N LEU A 340 -42.35 8.18 -13.93
CA LEU A 340 -42.76 6.80 -13.71
C LEU A 340 -44.16 6.48 -14.27
N ALA A 341 -45.06 7.47 -14.33
CA ALA A 341 -46.42 7.29 -14.85
C ALA A 341 -46.45 7.02 -16.37
N ASN A 342 -45.48 7.55 -17.12
CA ASN A 342 -45.47 7.48 -18.58
C ASN A 342 -45.07 6.10 -19.14
N ASP A 343 -44.24 5.32 -18.42
CA ASP A 343 -43.79 4.00 -18.89
C ASP A 343 -43.45 3.09 -17.69
N LYS A 344 -44.13 1.93 -17.62
CA LYS A 344 -43.96 0.92 -16.56
C LYS A 344 -42.61 0.19 -16.62
N SER A 345 -41.87 0.30 -17.72
CA SER A 345 -40.54 -0.29 -17.87
C SER A 345 -39.41 0.57 -17.31
N ARG A 346 -39.69 1.82 -16.91
CA ARG A 346 -38.71 2.76 -16.36
C ARG A 346 -38.23 2.38 -14.97
N GLU A 347 -36.99 2.71 -14.67
CA GLU A 347 -36.34 2.37 -13.41
C GLU A 347 -36.91 3.16 -12.21
N PRO A 348 -37.48 2.47 -11.19
CA PRO A 348 -38.02 3.13 -10.01
C PRO A 348 -36.98 3.86 -9.13
N ARG A 349 -35.68 3.60 -9.32
CA ARG A 349 -34.57 4.17 -8.52
C ARG A 349 -34.48 5.69 -8.56
N ILE A 350 -35.16 6.34 -9.50
CA ILE A 350 -35.31 7.80 -9.54
C ILE A 350 -35.92 8.40 -8.26
N LEU A 351 -36.64 7.60 -7.46
CA LEU A 351 -37.21 8.04 -6.17
C LEU A 351 -36.17 8.13 -5.05
N LEU A 352 -35.00 7.48 -5.17
CA LEU A 352 -33.98 7.44 -4.10
C LEU A 352 -33.52 8.85 -3.69
N PRO A 353 -33.10 9.76 -4.60
CA PRO A 353 -32.71 11.12 -4.23
C PRO A 353 -33.87 11.92 -3.61
N VAL A 354 -35.09 11.73 -4.10
CA VAL A 354 -36.30 12.42 -3.62
C VAL A 354 -36.61 12.07 -2.17
N ILE A 355 -36.52 10.78 -1.80
CA ILE A 355 -36.71 10.31 -0.42
C ILE A 355 -35.72 11.00 0.52
N THR A 356 -34.44 11.06 0.12
CA THR A 356 -33.41 11.71 0.96
C THR A 356 -33.59 13.22 1.05
N ALA A 357 -34.11 13.87 0.00
CA ALA A 357 -34.41 15.30 0.00
C ALA A 357 -35.58 15.63 0.94
N TRP A 358 -36.67 14.85 0.89
CA TRP A 358 -37.74 14.97 1.89
C TRP A 358 -37.24 14.68 3.32
N GLY A 359 -36.31 13.73 3.47
CA GLY A 359 -35.68 13.46 4.76
C GLY A 359 -34.97 14.67 5.37
N ARG A 360 -34.31 15.49 4.54
CA ARG A 360 -33.60 16.73 4.95
C ARG A 360 -34.55 17.84 5.42
N GLN A 361 -35.79 17.87 4.93
CA GLN A 361 -36.75 18.90 5.31
C GLN A 361 -37.23 18.73 6.77
N PRO A 362 -37.40 19.84 7.51
CA PRO A 362 -37.96 19.80 8.85
C PRO A 362 -39.47 19.56 8.80
N GLY A 363 -40.01 18.92 9.84
CA GLY A 363 -41.46 18.71 10.01
C GLY A 363 -41.92 17.26 9.82
N LYS A 364 -43.09 16.95 10.40
CA LYS A 364 -43.70 15.61 10.35
C LYS A 364 -44.28 15.27 8.98
N GLU A 365 -44.77 16.28 8.25
CA GLU A 365 -45.30 16.09 6.89
C GLU A 365 -44.22 15.60 5.93
N ALA A 366 -43.01 16.15 6.03
CA ALA A 366 -41.85 15.71 5.26
C ALA A 366 -41.46 14.25 5.57
N GLU A 367 -41.55 13.83 6.84
CA GLU A 367 -41.31 12.44 7.25
C GLU A 367 -42.35 11.48 6.67
N VAL A 368 -43.63 11.86 6.69
CA VAL A 368 -44.73 11.09 6.08
C VAL A 368 -44.52 10.95 4.58
N LYS A 369 -44.14 12.03 3.89
CA LYS A 369 -43.84 12.02 2.44
C LYS A 369 -42.63 11.15 2.10
N ALA A 370 -41.52 11.32 2.82
CA ALA A 370 -40.33 10.47 2.64
C ALA A 370 -40.67 8.99 2.83
N TRP A 371 -41.47 8.66 3.85
CA TRP A 371 -41.87 7.29 4.14
C TRP A 371 -42.85 6.72 3.11
N ALA A 372 -43.83 7.52 2.65
CA ALA A 372 -44.75 7.13 1.59
C ALA A 372 -44.00 6.81 0.29
N LEU A 373 -43.05 7.67 -0.10
CA LEU A 373 -42.21 7.46 -1.29
C LEU A 373 -41.30 6.23 -1.14
N TYR A 374 -40.76 5.96 0.05
CA TYR A 374 -40.00 4.74 0.31
C TYR A 374 -40.87 3.47 0.15
N LEU A 375 -42.08 3.47 0.69
CA LEU A 375 -43.01 2.34 0.51
C LEU A 375 -43.40 2.17 -0.96
N GLN A 376 -43.58 3.26 -1.70
CA GLN A 376 -43.85 3.22 -3.15
C GLN A 376 -42.67 2.64 -3.92
N LEU A 377 -41.44 3.10 -3.66
CA LEU A 377 -40.21 2.57 -4.26
C LEU A 377 -40.11 1.06 -4.04
N LYS A 378 -40.36 0.63 -2.82
CA LYS A 378 -40.29 -0.78 -2.44
C LYS A 378 -41.38 -1.63 -3.07
N ALA A 379 -42.60 -1.10 -3.20
CA ALA A 379 -43.68 -1.76 -3.91
C ALA A 379 -43.41 -1.88 -5.43
N LEU A 380 -42.65 -0.95 -6.02
CA LEU A 380 -42.26 -1.02 -7.43
C LEU A 380 -41.10 -1.99 -7.68
N LEU A 381 -40.14 -2.06 -6.77
CA LEU A 381 -38.96 -2.92 -6.91
C LEU A 381 -39.21 -4.36 -6.42
N GLU A 382 -40.10 -4.57 -5.44
CA GLU A 382 -40.40 -5.86 -4.80
C GLU A 382 -39.12 -6.69 -4.53
N SER A 383 -38.85 -7.73 -5.33
CA SER A 383 -37.68 -8.61 -5.21
C SER A 383 -36.38 -8.07 -5.83
N LYS A 384 -36.44 -6.96 -6.58
CA LYS A 384 -35.30 -6.31 -7.25
C LYS A 384 -34.59 -5.26 -6.39
N MET A 385 -35.08 -4.99 -5.18
CA MET A 385 -34.48 -4.03 -4.25
C MET A 385 -33.13 -4.58 -3.76
N THR A 386 -32.03 -3.89 -4.08
CA THR A 386 -30.68 -4.35 -3.72
C THR A 386 -30.30 -3.89 -2.31
N MET A 387 -29.24 -4.48 -1.75
CA MET A 387 -28.69 -4.04 -0.45
C MET A 387 -28.19 -2.59 -0.52
N GLU A 388 -27.65 -2.16 -1.66
CA GLU A 388 -27.19 -0.80 -1.90
C GLU A 388 -28.33 0.21 -1.89
N ASP A 389 -29.50 -0.16 -2.44
CA ASP A 389 -30.68 0.70 -2.45
C ASP A 389 -31.15 0.97 -1.00
N TYR A 390 -31.12 -0.03 -0.12
CA TYR A 390 -31.43 0.13 1.32
C TYR A 390 -30.38 0.96 2.06
N ASP A 391 -29.09 0.75 1.75
CA ASP A 391 -28.00 1.51 2.34
C ASP A 391 -28.11 3.00 1.97
N PHE A 392 -28.39 3.32 0.70
CA PHE A 392 -28.56 4.70 0.24
C PHE A 392 -29.64 5.45 1.02
N VAL A 393 -30.83 4.85 1.16
CA VAL A 393 -31.95 5.47 1.88
C VAL A 393 -31.65 5.56 3.37
N SER A 394 -31.14 4.49 3.99
CA SER A 394 -30.85 4.47 5.42
C SER A 394 -29.76 5.47 5.81
N ILE A 395 -28.67 5.58 5.04
CA ILE A 395 -27.60 6.56 5.26
C ILE A 395 -28.12 7.97 5.03
N GLY A 396 -28.90 8.22 3.96
CA GLY A 396 -29.48 9.52 3.69
C GLY A 396 -30.39 10.01 4.82
N LEU A 397 -31.22 9.14 5.37
CA LEU A 397 -32.09 9.43 6.52
C LEU A 397 -31.30 9.62 7.82
N LEU A 398 -30.22 8.86 8.03
CA LEU A 398 -29.32 9.09 9.16
C LEU A 398 -28.70 10.48 9.07
N LYS A 399 -28.11 10.86 7.93
CA LYS A 399 -27.51 12.19 7.72
C LYS A 399 -28.51 13.32 7.95
N ALA A 400 -29.79 13.10 7.61
CA ALA A 400 -30.87 14.04 7.85
C ALA A 400 -31.41 14.05 9.30
N GLY A 401 -30.87 13.23 10.20
CA GLY A 401 -31.30 13.13 11.60
C GLY A 401 -32.61 12.36 11.81
N LYS A 402 -33.13 11.69 10.78
CA LYS A 402 -34.40 10.93 10.83
C LYS A 402 -34.17 9.48 11.30
N LEU A 403 -33.67 9.34 12.53
CA LEU A 403 -33.21 8.06 13.10
C LEU A 403 -34.29 6.96 13.07
N ASN A 404 -35.55 7.32 13.36
CA ASN A 404 -36.67 6.38 13.38
C ASN A 404 -37.02 5.80 12.00
N LEU A 405 -36.87 6.58 10.93
CA LEU A 405 -37.07 6.10 9.55
C LEU A 405 -35.85 5.32 9.06
N ALA A 406 -34.64 5.76 9.41
CA ALA A 406 -33.43 5.04 9.03
C ALA A 406 -33.40 3.60 9.59
N ILE A 407 -33.81 3.41 10.85
CA ILE A 407 -33.83 2.08 11.46
C ILE A 407 -34.91 1.17 10.88
N THR A 408 -36.04 1.70 10.42
CA THR A 408 -37.06 0.88 9.75
C THR A 408 -36.59 0.40 8.39
N VAL A 409 -35.91 1.26 7.62
CA VAL A 409 -35.28 0.87 6.35
C VAL A 409 -34.21 -0.20 6.59
N PHE A 410 -33.37 -0.03 7.61
CA PHE A 410 -32.36 -1.04 7.96
C PHE A 410 -32.99 -2.35 8.48
N LYS A 411 -34.08 -2.28 9.25
CA LYS A 411 -34.88 -3.45 9.65
C LYS A 411 -35.38 -4.19 8.41
N ASP A 412 -35.98 -3.47 7.46
CA ASP A 412 -36.47 -4.06 6.22
C ASP A 412 -35.34 -4.79 5.49
N MET A 413 -34.18 -4.16 5.32
CA MET A 413 -33.00 -4.79 4.71
C MET A 413 -32.62 -6.13 5.35
N MET A 414 -32.74 -6.26 6.68
CA MET A 414 -32.45 -7.51 7.39
C MET A 414 -33.56 -8.56 7.28
N VAL A 415 -34.79 -8.11 7.06
CA VAL A 415 -36.01 -8.93 7.07
C VAL A 415 -36.37 -9.42 5.66
N THR A 416 -36.08 -8.67 4.60
CA THR A 416 -36.42 -9.01 3.21
C THR A 416 -35.84 -10.36 2.77
N ALA A 417 -34.72 -10.80 3.35
CA ALA A 417 -34.10 -12.10 3.05
C ALA A 417 -34.54 -13.26 3.98
N GLN A 418 -35.15 -12.97 5.13
CA GLN A 418 -35.36 -13.96 6.21
C GLN A 418 -36.82 -14.13 6.65
N ASP A 419 -37.63 -13.06 6.62
CA ASP A 419 -38.97 -13.06 7.22
C ASP A 419 -39.90 -12.00 6.56
N PRO A 420 -40.36 -12.23 5.32
CA PRO A 420 -41.13 -11.25 4.57
C PRO A 420 -42.46 -10.82 5.22
N ALA A 421 -42.95 -11.55 6.24
CA ALA A 421 -44.15 -11.20 6.99
C ALA A 421 -43.97 -9.97 7.89
N ASN A 422 -42.75 -9.72 8.38
CA ASN A 422 -42.41 -8.56 9.21
C ASN A 422 -41.91 -7.36 8.41
N ASP A 423 -42.03 -7.43 7.08
CA ASP A 423 -41.62 -6.39 6.17
C ASP A 423 -42.52 -5.14 6.27
N SER A 424 -41.97 -3.93 6.13
CA SER A 424 -42.79 -2.71 6.27
C SER A 424 -43.91 -2.59 5.23
N THR A 425 -43.80 -3.23 4.06
CA THR A 425 -44.89 -3.29 3.08
C THR A 425 -46.00 -4.25 3.52
N ALA A 426 -45.64 -5.40 4.11
CA ALA A 426 -46.58 -6.37 4.66
C ALA A 426 -47.33 -5.80 5.87
N LEU A 427 -46.62 -5.10 6.77
CA LEU A 427 -47.22 -4.41 7.92
C LEU A 427 -48.18 -3.30 7.48
N TYR A 428 -47.81 -2.55 6.43
CA TYR A 428 -48.69 -1.54 5.84
C TYR A 428 -49.96 -2.15 5.22
N LYS A 429 -49.85 -3.26 4.48
CA LYS A 429 -51.02 -4.01 3.95
C LYS A 429 -51.93 -4.49 5.07
N ALA A 430 -51.36 -5.09 6.11
CA ALA A 430 -52.11 -5.60 7.26
C ALA A 430 -52.85 -4.48 8.01
N ALA A 431 -52.21 -3.33 8.19
CA ALA A 431 -52.81 -2.18 8.85
C ALA A 431 -53.99 -1.55 8.06
N LEU A 432 -54.00 -1.68 6.73
CA LEU A 432 -55.08 -1.19 5.87
C LEU A 432 -56.10 -2.28 5.46
N GLY A 433 -55.89 -3.55 5.85
CA GLY A 433 -56.74 -4.66 5.43
C GLY A 433 -56.70 -4.94 3.92
N LEU A 434 -55.62 -4.56 3.23
CA LEU A 434 -55.48 -4.73 1.77
C LEU A 434 -55.08 -6.18 1.43
N VAL A 435 -55.81 -6.81 0.50
CA VAL A 435 -55.53 -8.17 -0.01
C VAL A 435 -55.00 -8.08 -1.45
N GLY A 436 -53.78 -8.58 -1.70
CA GLY A 436 -53.13 -8.58 -3.03
C GLY A 436 -51.77 -7.86 -3.09
N ASN A 437 -51.26 -7.60 -4.30
CA ASN A 437 -50.01 -6.84 -4.52
C ASN A 437 -50.26 -5.33 -4.33
N LEU A 438 -49.35 -4.64 -3.63
CA LEU A 438 -49.45 -3.19 -3.42
C LEU A 438 -49.14 -2.49 -4.75
N GLN A 439 -50.12 -1.79 -5.31
CA GLN A 439 -49.87 -0.92 -6.46
C GLN A 439 -49.48 0.49 -5.98
N MET A 440 -48.67 1.18 -6.77
CA MET A 440 -48.18 2.54 -6.50
C MET A 440 -49.30 3.53 -6.12
N SER A 441 -50.44 3.44 -6.81
CA SER A 441 -51.64 4.27 -6.60
C SER A 441 -52.38 4.01 -5.28
N SER A 442 -52.03 2.92 -4.57
CA SER A 442 -52.66 2.51 -3.31
C SER A 442 -51.98 3.10 -2.06
N ILE A 443 -50.82 3.76 -2.21
CA ILE A 443 -50.08 4.35 -1.10
C ILE A 443 -50.29 5.86 -1.11
N ARG A 444 -51.16 6.35 -0.22
CA ARG A 444 -51.47 7.78 -0.05
C ARG A 444 -50.85 8.33 1.23
N GLU A 445 -50.39 9.57 1.19
CA GLU A 445 -49.83 10.28 2.35
C GLU A 445 -50.80 10.32 3.54
N GLN A 446 -52.10 10.47 3.27
CA GLN A 446 -53.16 10.47 4.29
C GLN A 446 -53.29 9.13 5.03
N ASP A 447 -53.06 8.01 4.34
CA ASP A 447 -53.17 6.68 4.93
C ASP A 447 -51.91 6.32 5.75
N VAL A 448 -50.74 6.81 5.31
CA VAL A 448 -49.50 6.76 6.10
C VAL A 448 -49.61 7.64 7.36
N ASN A 449 -50.30 8.78 7.32
CA ASN A 449 -50.50 9.62 8.50
C ASN A 449 -51.48 8.98 9.50
N LYS A 450 -52.53 8.28 9.01
CA LYS A 450 -53.48 7.53 9.85
C LYS A 450 -52.81 6.35 10.55
N ILE A 451 -51.94 5.62 9.86
CA ILE A 451 -51.11 4.59 10.46
C ILE A 451 -49.93 5.27 11.13
N SER A 452 -50.05 5.62 12.42
CA SER A 452 -48.99 6.36 13.12
C SER A 452 -47.60 5.79 12.78
N LEU A 453 -46.67 6.64 12.32
CA LEU A 453 -45.30 6.23 11.98
C LEU A 453 -44.63 5.48 13.14
N SER A 454 -45.04 5.76 14.38
CA SER A 454 -44.66 5.01 15.58
C SER A 454 -44.99 3.51 15.50
N THR A 455 -46.13 3.11 14.93
CA THR A 455 -46.53 1.70 14.79
C THR A 455 -45.67 0.98 13.75
N LEU A 456 -45.34 1.64 12.64
CA LEU A 456 -44.50 1.06 11.57
C LEU A 456 -43.00 1.05 11.95
N THR A 457 -42.61 1.92 12.88
CA THR A 457 -41.24 2.04 13.41
C THR A 457 -40.97 1.25 14.70
N VAL A 458 -41.93 0.43 15.14
CA VAL A 458 -41.68 -0.56 16.21
C VAL A 458 -40.77 -1.65 15.66
N LEU A 459 -39.58 -1.78 16.25
CA LEU A 459 -38.72 -2.92 15.96
C LEU A 459 -39.24 -4.18 16.66
N PRO A 460 -39.28 -5.33 15.98
CA PRO A 460 -39.46 -6.63 16.62
C PRO A 460 -38.49 -6.81 17.79
N ARG A 461 -38.94 -7.47 18.87
CA ARG A 461 -38.12 -7.68 20.09
C ARG A 461 -36.75 -8.30 19.79
N ARG A 462 -36.67 -9.19 18.79
CA ARG A 462 -35.41 -9.82 18.36
C ARG A 462 -34.34 -8.82 17.89
N PHE A 463 -34.72 -7.62 17.44
CA PHE A 463 -33.81 -6.58 16.96
C PHE A 463 -33.57 -5.46 17.99
N GLN A 464 -34.26 -5.49 19.14
CA GLN A 464 -34.04 -4.55 20.25
C GLN A 464 -32.88 -5.00 21.16
N ASN A 465 -31.73 -5.30 20.57
CA ASN A 465 -30.57 -5.79 21.31
C ASN A 465 -29.27 -5.14 20.82
N ARG A 466 -28.23 -5.13 21.68
CA ARG A 466 -26.93 -4.53 21.37
C ARG A 466 -26.24 -5.10 20.12
N PHE A 467 -26.42 -6.38 19.83
CA PHE A 467 -25.77 -7.05 18.70
C PHE A 467 -26.34 -6.59 17.36
N PHE A 468 -27.65 -6.32 17.30
CA PHE A 468 -28.29 -5.76 16.11
C PHE A 468 -27.67 -4.41 15.74
N TYR A 469 -27.58 -3.50 16.71
CA TYR A 469 -26.95 -2.19 16.51
C TYR A 469 -25.45 -2.32 16.21
N ALA A 470 -24.73 -3.23 16.86
CA ALA A 470 -23.31 -3.50 16.58
C ALA A 470 -23.09 -3.94 15.12
N SER A 471 -23.95 -4.83 14.59
CA SER A 471 -23.88 -5.26 13.19
C SER A 471 -24.14 -4.11 12.22
N TRP A 472 -25.13 -3.26 12.51
CA TRP A 472 -25.39 -2.07 11.71
C TRP A 472 -24.20 -1.09 11.71
N MET A 473 -23.67 -0.79 12.90
CA MET A 473 -22.49 0.07 13.05
C MET A 473 -21.28 -0.51 12.33
N LYS A 474 -21.03 -1.81 12.41
CA LYS A 474 -19.93 -2.48 11.70
C LYS A 474 -20.07 -2.30 10.20
N LYS A 475 -21.29 -2.43 9.65
CA LYS A 475 -21.56 -2.19 8.22
C LYS A 475 -21.28 -0.73 7.84
N LEU A 476 -21.81 0.23 8.59
CA LEU A 476 -21.60 1.67 8.35
C LEU A 476 -20.13 2.05 8.41
N ILE A 477 -19.38 1.57 9.41
CA ILE A 477 -17.94 1.79 9.53
C ILE A 477 -17.19 1.17 8.34
N GLY A 478 -17.60 -0.02 7.89
CA GLY A 478 -17.02 -0.67 6.71
C GLY A 478 -17.24 0.13 5.41
N MET A 479 -18.35 0.87 5.31
CA MET A 479 -18.65 1.77 4.19
C MET A 479 -17.99 3.16 4.31
N GLY A 480 -17.22 3.42 5.37
CA GLY A 480 -16.62 4.74 5.63
C GLY A 480 -17.58 5.78 6.21
N GLU A 481 -18.83 5.40 6.51
CA GLU A 481 -19.87 6.27 7.03
C GLU A 481 -19.83 6.35 8.57
N VAL A 482 -18.69 6.83 9.10
CA VAL A 482 -18.39 6.79 10.55
C VAL A 482 -19.31 7.70 11.36
N ASP A 483 -19.59 8.90 10.88
CA ASP A 483 -20.51 9.83 11.56
C ASP A 483 -21.95 9.26 11.57
N SER A 484 -22.38 8.61 10.49
CA SER A 484 -23.66 7.89 10.45
C SER A 484 -23.69 6.74 11.46
N ALA A 485 -22.58 6.00 11.64
CA ALA A 485 -22.46 4.98 12.67
C ALA A 485 -22.53 5.57 14.10
N ALA A 486 -21.98 6.78 14.31
CA ALA A 486 -22.10 7.50 15.58
C ALA A 486 -23.55 7.90 15.88
N MET A 487 -24.37 8.19 14.87
CA MET A 487 -25.81 8.45 15.05
C MET A 487 -26.60 7.20 15.47
N VAL A 488 -26.13 6.00 15.13
CA VAL A 488 -26.74 4.75 15.62
C VAL A 488 -26.61 4.63 17.14
N ILE A 489 -25.55 5.17 17.75
CA ILE A 489 -25.42 5.23 19.22
C ILE A 489 -26.51 6.10 19.85
N GLU A 490 -26.84 7.25 19.24
CA GLU A 490 -27.96 8.08 19.70
C GLU A 490 -29.25 7.29 19.74
N LEU A 491 -29.50 6.55 18.66
CA LEU A 491 -30.69 5.73 18.53
C LEU A 491 -30.71 4.59 19.55
N MET A 492 -29.58 3.99 19.87
CA MET A 492 -29.49 3.00 20.96
C MET A 492 -30.01 3.61 22.27
N TYR A 493 -29.54 4.80 22.64
CA TYR A 493 -30.03 5.51 23.84
C TYR A 493 -31.52 5.85 23.76
N GLU A 494 -32.01 6.35 22.62
CA GLU A 494 -33.44 6.67 22.43
C GLU A 494 -34.35 5.45 22.58
N ARG A 495 -33.85 4.26 22.21
CA ARG A 495 -34.58 2.99 22.34
C ARG A 495 -34.30 2.26 23.66
N GLY A 496 -33.61 2.91 24.61
CA GLY A 496 -33.32 2.34 25.93
C GLY A 496 -32.26 1.23 25.92
N VAL A 497 -31.55 1.03 24.81
CA VAL A 497 -30.44 0.08 24.69
C VAL A 497 -29.14 0.81 25.04
N ARG A 498 -28.48 0.41 26.13
CA ARG A 498 -27.22 1.05 26.53
C ARG A 498 -26.05 0.57 25.65
N PRO A 499 -25.25 1.47 25.05
CA PRO A 499 -24.07 1.07 24.31
C PRO A 499 -22.96 0.62 25.25
N ASP A 500 -22.33 -0.50 24.89
CA ASP A 500 -21.10 -0.99 25.53
C ASP A 500 -19.84 -0.33 24.94
N SER A 501 -18.72 -0.44 25.65
CA SER A 501 -17.41 0.08 25.23
C SER A 501 -16.96 -0.43 23.86
N LYS A 502 -17.33 -1.65 23.47
CA LYS A 502 -17.04 -2.20 22.13
C LYS A 502 -17.61 -1.34 20.99
N HIS A 503 -18.82 -0.80 21.16
CA HIS A 503 -19.45 0.02 20.12
C HIS A 503 -18.70 1.34 19.94
N LEU A 504 -18.36 2.00 21.05
CA LEU A 504 -17.64 3.26 21.04
C LEU A 504 -16.18 3.11 20.62
N ASN A 505 -15.50 2.03 21.02
CA ASN A 505 -14.15 1.70 20.55
C ASN A 505 -14.11 1.55 19.02
N GLY A 506 -15.16 0.95 18.43
CA GLY A 506 -15.31 0.84 16.98
C GLY A 506 -15.38 2.20 16.28
N ILE A 507 -16.19 3.12 16.80
CA ILE A 507 -16.32 4.50 16.27
C ILE A 507 -15.00 5.27 16.47
N LEU A 508 -14.44 5.21 17.67
CA LEU A 508 -13.19 5.87 18.03
C LEU A 508 -12.06 5.45 17.09
N ALA A 509 -11.88 4.14 16.87
CA ALA A 509 -10.90 3.63 15.93
C ALA A 509 -11.20 4.05 14.48
N ALA A 510 -12.47 4.11 14.09
CA ALA A 510 -12.87 4.52 12.74
C ALA A 510 -12.56 6.00 12.48
N TRP A 511 -12.88 6.91 13.40
CA TRP A 511 -12.52 8.34 13.29
C TRP A 511 -11.00 8.56 13.27
N LEU A 512 -10.23 7.81 14.05
CA LEU A 512 -8.76 7.89 14.00
C LEU A 512 -8.19 7.39 12.67
N ARG A 513 -8.82 6.40 12.03
CA ARG A 513 -8.45 5.93 10.68
C ARG A 513 -8.80 6.95 9.59
N GLU A 514 -9.94 7.63 9.72
CA GLU A 514 -10.35 8.70 8.80
C GLU A 514 -9.32 9.85 8.78
N GLY A 515 -8.74 10.17 9.94
CA GLY A 515 -7.53 10.99 10.02
C GLY A 515 -7.72 12.47 9.69
N ASN A 516 -8.94 12.96 9.51
CA ASN A 516 -9.16 14.41 9.47
C ASN A 516 -9.04 15.01 10.90
N ALA A 517 -8.74 16.31 11.00
CA ALA A 517 -8.50 16.94 12.30
C ALA A 517 -9.73 16.88 13.23
N ILE A 518 -10.93 17.04 12.66
CA ILE A 518 -12.19 17.04 13.38
C ILE A 518 -12.52 15.65 13.96
N ALA A 519 -12.37 14.58 13.18
CA ALA A 519 -12.59 13.21 13.60
C ALA A 519 -11.57 12.78 14.64
N ARG A 520 -10.29 13.18 14.50
CA ARG A 520 -9.28 12.95 15.54
C ARG A 520 -9.68 13.61 16.86
N ALA A 521 -10.11 14.88 16.84
CA ALA A 521 -10.58 15.57 18.03
C ALA A 521 -11.80 14.87 18.67
N LYS A 522 -12.80 14.48 17.85
CA LYS A 522 -13.96 13.69 18.31
C LYS A 522 -13.52 12.37 18.96
N ALA A 523 -12.57 11.66 18.36
CA ALA A 523 -12.08 10.37 18.85
C ALA A 523 -11.30 10.50 20.17
N GLU A 524 -10.40 11.48 20.26
CA GLU A 524 -9.66 11.76 21.49
C GLU A 524 -10.62 12.14 22.62
N GLN A 525 -11.55 13.06 22.36
CA GLN A 525 -12.56 13.46 23.34
C GLN A 525 -13.40 12.28 23.83
N LEU A 526 -13.86 11.42 22.92
CA LEU A 526 -14.61 10.21 23.27
C LEU A 526 -13.80 9.25 24.13
N GLY A 527 -12.56 8.97 23.72
CA GLY A 527 -11.68 8.03 24.42
C GLY A 527 -11.38 8.48 25.84
N TRP A 528 -11.07 9.76 26.00
CA TRP A 528 -10.81 10.34 27.31
C TRP A 528 -12.06 10.42 28.19
N ALA A 529 -13.23 10.72 27.63
CA ALA A 529 -14.48 10.67 28.38
C ALA A 529 -14.77 9.25 28.91
N MET A 530 -14.52 8.21 28.11
CA MET A 530 -14.65 6.81 28.55
C MET A 530 -13.63 6.46 29.65
N ILE A 531 -12.41 6.99 29.58
CA ILE A 531 -11.37 6.79 30.61
C ILE A 531 -11.77 7.48 31.91
N GLN A 532 -12.21 8.74 31.85
CA GLN A 532 -12.70 9.46 33.03
C GLN A 532 -13.84 8.69 33.70
N GLN A 533 -14.83 8.23 32.93
CA GLN A 533 -15.92 7.42 33.48
C GLN A 533 -15.43 6.16 34.19
N ARG A 534 -14.39 5.50 33.67
CA ARG A 534 -13.80 4.33 34.31
C ARG A 534 -13.11 4.69 35.62
N ILE A 535 -12.33 5.77 35.63
CA ILE A 535 -11.66 6.28 36.83
C ILE A 535 -12.71 6.64 37.89
N ASP A 536 -13.73 7.41 37.52
CA ASP A 536 -14.80 7.80 38.44
C ASP A 536 -15.48 6.59 39.10
N LEU A 537 -15.75 5.52 38.33
CA LEU A 537 -16.32 4.27 38.84
C LEU A 537 -15.39 3.50 39.78
N VAL A 538 -14.08 3.60 39.59
CA VAL A 538 -13.09 2.99 40.49
C VAL A 538 -13.04 3.79 41.79
N TRP A 539 -12.95 5.11 41.69
CA TRP A 539 -12.87 6.01 42.84
C TRP A 539 -14.14 5.99 43.68
N SER A 540 -15.33 5.89 43.06
CA SER A 540 -16.59 5.78 43.78
C SER A 540 -16.69 4.50 44.62
N ARG A 541 -15.97 3.43 44.26
CA ARG A 541 -15.96 2.16 45.01
C ARG A 541 -15.01 2.17 46.20
N VAL A 542 -13.99 3.03 46.16
CA VAL A 542 -12.98 3.14 47.23
C VAL A 542 -13.51 4.00 48.40
N ALA A 543 -14.69 4.62 48.27
CA ALA A 543 -15.35 5.42 49.31
C ALA A 543 -14.48 6.56 49.89
N SER A 544 -13.64 7.17 49.05
CA SER A 544 -12.92 8.38 49.41
C SER A 544 -13.85 9.61 49.36
N PRO A 545 -13.79 10.52 50.34
CA PRO A 545 -14.52 11.80 50.32
C PRO A 545 -13.93 12.81 49.31
N GLU A 546 -12.83 12.44 48.65
CA GLU A 546 -12.14 13.26 47.65
C GLU A 546 -12.74 13.06 46.25
N LYS A 547 -12.84 14.17 45.50
CA LYS A 547 -13.29 14.13 44.09
C LYS A 547 -12.28 13.33 43.25
N SER A 548 -12.77 12.56 42.29
CA SER A 548 -11.91 11.84 41.34
C SER A 548 -10.98 12.82 40.61
N PRO A 549 -9.76 12.39 40.23
CA PRO A 549 -8.85 13.23 39.47
C PRO A 549 -9.50 13.59 38.13
N GLN A 550 -9.67 14.89 37.88
CA GLN A 550 -10.11 15.38 36.58
C GLN A 550 -8.95 15.31 35.60
N LEU A 551 -9.14 14.62 34.48
CA LEU A 551 -8.11 14.48 33.45
C LEU A 551 -7.88 15.84 32.77
N GLN A 552 -6.64 16.34 32.81
CA GLN A 552 -6.24 17.56 32.12
C GLN A 552 -5.92 17.24 30.66
N ILE A 553 -6.89 17.43 29.77
CA ILE A 553 -6.68 17.29 28.32
C ILE A 553 -6.93 18.66 27.71
N HIS A 554 -5.95 19.17 26.95
CA HIS A 554 -6.08 20.43 26.22
C HIS A 554 -7.23 20.30 25.23
N GLN A 555 -8.37 20.88 25.56
CA GLN A 555 -9.51 21.01 24.68
C GLN A 555 -9.22 22.20 23.75
N GLU A 556 -8.58 21.96 22.61
CA GLU A 556 -8.68 22.88 21.48
C GLU A 556 -10.11 22.79 20.93
N THR A 557 -11.06 23.41 21.63
CA THR A 557 -12.42 23.59 21.11
C THR A 557 -12.42 24.77 20.18
N ASP A 558 -12.14 24.52 18.89
CA ASP A 558 -12.61 25.41 17.84
C ASP A 558 -13.36 24.59 16.77
N GLY A 559 -14.69 24.74 16.74
CA GLY A 559 -15.55 24.36 15.61
C GLY A 559 -16.27 22.99 15.61
N ALA A 560 -15.87 21.99 16.40
CA ALA A 560 -16.51 20.66 16.31
C ALA A 560 -17.77 20.53 17.20
N ARG A 561 -18.96 20.39 16.59
CA ARG A 561 -20.21 20.07 17.32
C ARG A 561 -20.10 18.68 17.94
N ILE A 562 -19.93 18.62 19.26
CA ILE A 562 -19.87 17.37 20.03
C ILE A 562 -21.16 16.58 19.81
N PRO A 563 -21.10 15.29 19.43
CA PRO A 563 -22.31 14.46 19.35
C PRO A 563 -23.05 14.41 20.69
N LYS A 564 -24.39 14.50 20.67
CA LYS A 564 -25.20 14.63 21.88
C LYS A 564 -25.03 13.45 22.84
N PHE A 565 -24.70 12.27 22.33
CA PHE A 565 -24.45 11.07 23.12
C PHE A 565 -23.21 11.20 23.99
N MET A 566 -22.21 11.99 23.58
CA MET A 566 -21.04 12.28 24.40
C MET A 566 -21.36 13.22 25.57
N GLN A 567 -22.49 13.93 25.51
CA GLN A 567 -23.01 14.72 26.64
C GLN A 567 -23.80 13.86 27.64
N ARG A 568 -24.12 12.61 27.28
CA ARG A 568 -24.75 11.62 28.16
C ARG A 568 -23.69 10.75 28.83
N GLN A 569 -24.13 9.86 29.71
CA GLN A 569 -23.23 8.88 30.33
C GLN A 569 -22.67 7.91 29.29
N VAL A 570 -21.37 8.04 29.02
CA VAL A 570 -20.60 7.11 28.20
C VAL A 570 -20.29 5.82 28.98
N PRO A 571 -20.15 4.65 28.32
CA PRO A 571 -19.67 3.44 28.95
C PRO A 571 -18.21 3.59 29.41
N SER A 572 -17.86 2.88 30.49
CA SER A 572 -16.51 2.87 31.02
C SER A 572 -15.50 2.29 30.02
N ALA A 573 -14.34 2.93 29.90
CA ALA A 573 -13.21 2.42 29.11
C ALA A 573 -12.81 0.99 29.52
N ASN A 574 -12.32 0.24 28.54
CA ASN A 574 -11.67 -1.05 28.71
C ASN A 574 -10.24 -0.99 28.16
N ILE A 575 -9.47 -2.08 28.25
CA ILE A 575 -8.08 -2.13 27.76
C ILE A 575 -7.95 -1.81 26.26
N GLU A 576 -8.99 -2.11 25.47
CA GLU A 576 -9.03 -1.80 24.04
C GLU A 576 -9.09 -0.27 23.82
N THR A 577 -9.89 0.47 24.59
CA THR A 577 -9.92 1.94 24.54
C THR A 577 -8.52 2.54 24.74
N PHE A 578 -7.80 2.06 25.77
CA PHE A 578 -6.42 2.47 26.05
C PHE A 578 -5.48 2.07 24.93
N SER A 579 -5.63 0.87 24.36
CA SER A 579 -4.78 0.40 23.28
C SER A 579 -4.95 1.22 21.99
N ILE A 580 -6.17 1.66 21.68
CA ILE A 580 -6.44 2.49 20.51
C ILE A 580 -5.82 3.88 20.67
N LEU A 581 -6.01 4.54 21.83
CA LEU A 581 -5.37 5.83 22.10
C LEU A 581 -3.85 5.72 22.15
N LEU A 582 -3.32 4.63 22.72
CA LEU A 582 -1.88 4.38 22.75
C LEU A 582 -1.32 4.29 21.33
N LEU A 583 -1.98 3.54 20.44
CA LEU A 583 -1.57 3.43 19.04
C LEU A 583 -1.59 4.80 18.35
N HIS A 584 -2.59 5.64 18.63
CA HIS A 584 -2.67 7.00 18.10
C HIS A 584 -1.49 7.88 18.55
N TYR A 585 -1.27 8.02 19.86
CA TYR A 585 -0.21 8.88 20.40
C TYR A 585 1.19 8.37 20.05
N THR A 586 1.40 7.05 20.04
CA THR A 586 2.70 6.45 19.63
C THR A 586 2.99 6.59 18.13
N ARG A 587 1.97 6.80 17.29
CA ARG A 587 2.16 7.13 15.86
C ARG A 587 2.45 8.61 15.65
N LYS A 588 1.89 9.48 16.49
CA LYS A 588 2.16 10.93 16.49
C LYS A 588 3.55 11.26 17.08
N GLY A 589 4.14 10.34 17.83
CA GLY A 589 5.39 10.56 18.57
C GLY A 589 5.19 11.40 19.84
N ASP A 590 3.96 11.43 20.36
CA ASP A 590 3.57 12.22 21.53
C ASP A 590 3.84 11.44 22.82
N ASP A 591 5.11 11.38 23.22
CA ASP A 591 5.57 10.57 24.34
C ASP A 591 4.99 11.00 25.70
N ASP A 592 4.66 12.28 25.85
CA ASP A 592 4.08 12.80 27.08
C ASP A 592 2.65 12.31 27.27
N MET A 593 1.85 12.32 26.20
CA MET A 593 0.51 11.74 26.20
C MET A 593 0.54 10.22 26.40
N VAL A 594 1.54 9.51 25.85
CA VAL A 594 1.73 8.07 26.10
C VAL A 594 2.00 7.80 27.59
N LYS A 595 2.92 8.54 28.22
CA LYS A 595 3.20 8.40 29.66
C LYS A 595 1.96 8.71 30.51
N TYR A 596 1.24 9.77 30.15
CA TYR A 596 0.01 10.15 30.82
C TYR A 596 -1.07 9.07 30.71
N LEU A 597 -1.25 8.48 29.53
CA LEU A 597 -2.18 7.39 29.29
C LEU A 597 -1.83 6.12 30.10
N VAL A 598 -0.54 5.79 30.20
CA VAL A 598 -0.05 4.66 31.03
C VAL A 598 -0.32 4.92 32.52
N LYS A 599 -0.13 6.15 33.01
CA LYS A 599 -0.52 6.53 34.38
C LYS A 599 -2.02 6.33 34.60
N CYS A 600 -2.85 6.85 33.68
CA CYS A 600 -4.30 6.74 33.75
C CYS A 600 -4.80 5.28 33.71
N LEU A 601 -4.05 4.37 33.07
CA LEU A 601 -4.36 2.93 33.08
C LEU A 601 -4.28 2.35 34.50
N GLY A 602 -3.30 2.80 35.28
CA GLY A 602 -3.16 2.49 36.70
C GLY A 602 -4.30 3.06 37.54
N ASP A 603 -4.61 4.35 37.35
CA ASP A 603 -5.72 5.03 38.05
C ASP A 603 -7.09 4.38 37.73
N ALA A 604 -7.25 3.88 36.50
CA ALA A 604 -8.43 3.14 36.05
C ALA A 604 -8.49 1.68 36.54
N GLN A 605 -7.45 1.20 37.25
CA GLN A 605 -7.26 -0.17 37.70
C GLN A 605 -7.55 -1.20 36.58
N ILE A 606 -7.07 -0.93 35.37
CA ILE A 606 -7.17 -1.85 34.23
C ILE A 606 -5.82 -2.56 34.08
N ARG A 607 -5.86 -3.90 34.04
CA ARG A 607 -4.65 -4.69 33.80
C ARG A 607 -4.25 -4.60 32.32
N PRO A 608 -3.00 -4.24 32.00
CA PRO A 608 -2.50 -4.28 30.62
C PRO A 608 -2.47 -5.73 30.11
N ASN A 609 -2.72 -5.90 28.81
CA ASN A 609 -2.63 -7.19 28.12
C ASN A 609 -1.45 -7.22 27.13
N CYS A 610 -1.21 -8.36 26.49
CA CYS A 610 -0.13 -8.54 25.51
C CYS A 610 -0.25 -7.55 24.34
N TYR A 611 -1.47 -7.28 23.87
CA TYR A 611 -1.72 -6.33 22.79
C TYR A 611 -1.25 -4.91 23.16
N PHE A 612 -1.54 -4.43 24.37
CA PHE A 612 -1.07 -3.14 24.88
C PHE A 612 0.46 -3.11 25.03
N MET A 613 1.05 -4.19 25.55
CA MET A 613 2.50 -4.36 25.63
C MET A 613 3.17 -4.28 24.25
N ASN A 614 2.66 -5.00 23.27
CA ASN A 614 3.22 -5.04 21.91
C ASN A 614 3.23 -3.65 21.26
N HIS A 615 2.20 -2.83 21.48
CA HIS A 615 2.19 -1.44 21.00
C HIS A 615 3.31 -0.59 21.58
N LEU A 616 3.61 -0.74 22.87
CA LEU A 616 4.73 -0.05 23.51
C LEU A 616 6.07 -0.54 22.97
N LEU A 617 6.24 -1.86 22.80
CA LEU A 617 7.47 -2.42 22.24
C LEU A 617 7.71 -1.94 20.80
N TYR A 618 6.67 -1.95 19.96
CA TYR A 618 6.76 -1.42 18.60
C TYR A 618 7.01 0.10 18.57
N ALA A 619 6.54 0.85 19.56
CA ALA A 619 6.84 2.28 19.66
C ALA A 619 8.33 2.54 19.95
N GLU A 620 8.93 1.79 20.87
CA GLU A 620 10.38 1.85 21.14
C GLU A 620 11.20 1.35 19.94
N LEU A 621 10.75 0.29 19.27
CA LEU A 621 11.40 -0.21 18.07
C LEU A 621 11.41 0.83 16.94
N ARG A 622 10.35 1.63 16.77
CA ARG A 622 10.32 2.74 15.80
C ARG A 622 11.34 3.82 16.12
N LYS A 623 11.65 4.05 17.41
CA LYS A 623 12.71 4.94 17.87
C LYS A 623 14.12 4.34 17.70
N GLN A 624 14.20 3.06 17.34
CA GLN A 624 15.44 2.28 17.26
C GLN A 624 16.18 2.18 18.61
N ASP A 625 15.45 2.29 19.73
CA ASP A 625 16.01 2.11 21.07
C ASP A 625 15.97 0.63 21.48
N ILE A 626 17.04 -0.08 21.12
CA ILE A 626 17.17 -1.54 21.33
C ILE A 626 17.08 -1.90 22.82
N ARG A 627 17.70 -1.08 23.69
CA ARG A 627 17.73 -1.32 25.13
C ARG A 627 16.37 -1.13 25.76
N SER A 628 15.69 -0.05 25.42
CA SER A 628 14.33 0.25 25.91
C SER A 628 13.34 -0.85 25.52
N VAL A 629 13.42 -1.39 24.29
CA VAL A 629 12.57 -2.54 23.86
C VAL A 629 12.77 -3.72 24.81
N TRP A 630 14.02 -4.11 25.07
CA TRP A 630 14.33 -5.26 25.92
C TRP A 630 13.96 -5.05 27.38
N ASP A 631 14.34 -3.90 27.97
CA ASP A 631 14.05 -3.58 29.36
C ASP A 631 12.53 -3.53 29.61
N LYS A 632 11.76 -2.95 28.70
CA LYS A 632 10.29 -2.94 28.78
C LYS A 632 9.71 -4.34 28.64
N PHE A 633 10.19 -5.16 27.71
CA PHE A 633 9.75 -6.54 27.58
C PHE A 633 10.00 -7.32 28.88
N LYS A 634 11.19 -7.24 29.46
CA LYS A 634 11.51 -7.90 30.73
C LYS A 634 10.64 -7.40 31.88
N ALA A 635 10.43 -6.10 32.00
CA ALA A 635 9.60 -5.53 33.05
C ALA A 635 8.12 -5.93 32.93
N MET A 636 7.56 -5.87 31.72
CA MET A 636 6.14 -6.12 31.48
C MET A 636 5.79 -7.61 31.47
N SER A 637 6.70 -8.48 30.99
CA SER A 637 6.50 -9.94 30.94
C SER A 637 6.36 -10.60 32.31
N VAL A 638 6.72 -9.91 33.40
CA VAL A 638 6.48 -10.37 34.78
C VAL A 638 4.98 -10.50 35.08
N SER A 639 4.16 -9.59 34.54
CA SER A 639 2.72 -9.54 34.81
C SER A 639 1.86 -9.86 33.59
N ILE A 640 2.41 -9.71 32.39
CA ILE A 640 1.71 -9.91 31.12
C ILE A 640 2.30 -11.12 30.42
N LYS A 641 1.46 -12.07 30.04
CA LYS A 641 1.91 -13.22 29.23
C LYS A 641 2.24 -12.74 27.81
N PRO A 642 3.46 -12.92 27.30
CA PRO A 642 3.79 -12.57 25.93
C PRO A 642 3.05 -13.49 24.94
N ASP A 643 2.91 -13.03 23.70
CA ASP A 643 2.36 -13.78 22.58
C ASP A 643 3.34 -13.84 21.40
N LEU A 644 2.94 -14.48 20.31
CA LEU A 644 3.81 -14.64 19.15
C LEU A 644 4.18 -13.29 18.51
N GLU A 645 3.26 -12.31 18.54
CA GLU A 645 3.51 -10.95 18.04
C GLU A 645 4.54 -10.22 18.94
N THR A 646 4.57 -10.49 20.26
CA THR A 646 5.65 -10.03 21.14
C THR A 646 7.02 -10.49 20.63
N TYR A 647 7.16 -11.79 20.36
CA TYR A 647 8.42 -12.34 19.84
C TYR A 647 8.73 -11.86 18.42
N ALA A 648 7.72 -11.67 17.57
CA ALA A 648 7.91 -11.04 16.27
C ALA A 648 8.52 -9.64 16.38
N CYS A 649 8.06 -8.82 17.33
CA CYS A 649 8.64 -7.51 17.64
C CYS A 649 10.10 -7.63 18.10
N LEU A 650 10.40 -8.59 19.00
CA LEU A 650 11.77 -8.82 19.48
C LEU A 650 12.70 -9.30 18.36
N TRP A 651 12.24 -10.13 17.42
CA TRP A 651 13.01 -10.54 16.25
C TRP A 651 13.17 -9.42 15.21
N ASP A 652 12.19 -8.53 15.09
CA ASP A 652 12.32 -7.30 14.29
C ASP A 652 13.40 -6.38 14.91
N CYS A 653 13.45 -6.28 16.25
CA CYS A 653 14.51 -5.60 17.00
C CYS A 653 15.87 -6.32 16.84
N GLY A 654 15.89 -7.65 16.92
CA GLY A 654 17.07 -8.49 16.75
C GLY A 654 17.74 -8.27 15.38
N LYS A 655 16.97 -8.06 14.32
CA LYS A 655 17.53 -7.70 13.01
C LYS A 655 18.29 -6.37 13.00
N LEU A 656 17.87 -5.39 13.81
CA LEU A 656 18.63 -4.15 13.96
C LEU A 656 19.92 -4.39 14.75
N GLN A 657 19.82 -5.18 15.83
CA GLN A 657 20.92 -5.49 16.74
C GLN A 657 22.02 -6.36 16.12
N TYR A 658 21.65 -7.42 15.40
CA TYR A 658 22.61 -8.41 14.87
C TYR A 658 23.22 -8.00 13.53
N ASP A 659 22.65 -6.99 12.87
CA ASP A 659 23.23 -6.42 11.65
C ASP A 659 24.47 -5.60 12.01
N ARG A 660 25.63 -6.28 12.07
CA ARG A 660 26.95 -5.67 12.39
C ARG A 660 27.37 -4.55 11.41
N GLY A 661 26.64 -4.34 10.31
CA GLY A 661 26.82 -3.20 9.41
C GLY A 661 26.19 -1.89 9.93
N ARG A 662 25.32 -1.95 10.95
CA ARG A 662 24.65 -0.81 11.59
C ARG A 662 25.39 -0.33 12.84
N THR A 663 25.13 0.91 13.24
CA THR A 663 25.74 1.57 14.41
C THR A 663 25.05 1.22 15.74
N ALA A 664 23.85 0.64 15.70
CA ALA A 664 23.07 0.31 16.89
C ALA A 664 23.41 -1.10 17.37
N PHE A 665 24.41 -1.21 18.24
CA PHE A 665 24.72 -2.44 18.98
C PHE A 665 24.60 -2.14 20.46
N ASP A 666 23.72 -2.87 21.16
CA ASP A 666 23.57 -2.78 22.60
C ASP A 666 23.88 -4.12 23.27
N ALA A 667 24.87 -4.16 24.16
CA ALA A 667 25.28 -5.39 24.83
C ALA A 667 24.22 -5.93 25.81
N GLY A 668 23.22 -5.13 26.20
CA GLY A 668 22.12 -5.53 27.07
C GLY A 668 21.02 -6.33 26.36
N PHE A 669 20.99 -6.34 25.01
CA PHE A 669 20.06 -7.17 24.24
C PHE A 669 20.55 -8.63 24.16
N PRO A 670 19.66 -9.64 24.24
CA PRO A 670 20.05 -11.05 24.21
C PRO A 670 20.75 -11.43 22.91
N SER A 671 21.50 -12.53 22.93
CA SER A 671 21.98 -13.17 21.71
C SER A 671 20.84 -13.85 20.96
N ALA A 672 21.03 -14.17 19.67
CA ALA A 672 20.02 -14.86 18.87
C ALA A 672 19.63 -16.21 19.51
N ARG A 673 20.60 -16.96 20.05
CA ARG A 673 20.37 -18.21 20.80
C ARG A 673 19.51 -17.99 22.04
N CYS A 674 19.83 -16.98 22.86
CA CYS A 674 19.09 -16.71 24.10
C CYS A 674 17.65 -16.24 23.82
N LEU A 675 17.45 -15.39 22.81
CA LEU A 675 16.12 -14.95 22.40
C LEU A 675 15.28 -16.12 21.87
N PHE A 676 15.90 -17.02 21.10
CA PHE A 676 15.26 -18.24 20.62
C PHE A 676 14.87 -19.16 21.79
N ALA A 677 15.77 -19.37 22.75
CA ALA A 677 15.50 -20.16 23.95
C ALA A 677 14.33 -19.59 24.76
N GLU A 678 14.25 -18.26 24.91
CA GLU A 678 13.12 -17.63 25.61
C GLU A 678 11.79 -17.84 24.88
N MET A 679 11.80 -17.72 23.54
CA MET A 679 10.63 -18.02 22.70
C MET A 679 10.19 -19.49 22.83
N MET A 680 11.14 -20.43 22.74
CA MET A 680 10.83 -21.87 22.86
C MET A 680 10.36 -22.25 24.26
N LYS A 681 10.93 -21.62 25.31
CA LYS A 681 10.46 -21.77 26.69
C LYS A 681 9.03 -21.26 26.87
N TRP A 682 8.68 -20.13 26.25
CA TRP A 682 7.30 -19.67 26.24
C TRP A 682 6.38 -20.64 25.52
N TYR A 683 6.77 -21.10 24.33
CA TYR A 683 5.98 -22.02 23.52
C TYR A 683 5.73 -23.35 24.25
N SER A 684 6.74 -23.90 24.94
CA SER A 684 6.60 -25.15 25.69
C SER A 684 5.61 -25.05 26.86
N GLN A 685 5.48 -23.87 27.47
CA GLN A 685 4.55 -23.57 28.57
C GLN A 685 3.10 -23.33 28.13
N LEU A 686 2.83 -23.24 26.83
CA LEU A 686 1.48 -23.07 26.31
C LEU A 686 0.64 -24.35 26.49
N THR A 687 -0.66 -24.16 26.71
CA THR A 687 -1.64 -25.27 26.67
C THR A 687 -1.69 -25.90 25.28
N PRO A 688 -2.16 -27.15 25.11
CA PRO A 688 -2.26 -27.79 23.79
C PRO A 688 -3.05 -26.95 22.77
N ARG A 689 -4.16 -26.32 23.19
CA ARG A 689 -4.92 -25.38 22.36
C ARG A 689 -4.09 -24.15 22.00
N GLY A 690 -3.36 -23.58 22.97
CA GLY A 690 -2.47 -22.44 22.74
C GLY A 690 -1.32 -22.74 21.78
N LYS A 691 -0.78 -23.97 21.79
CA LYS A 691 0.21 -24.43 20.82
C LYS A 691 -0.38 -24.49 19.41
N SER A 692 -1.57 -25.09 19.25
CA SER A 692 -2.28 -25.12 17.95
C SER A 692 -2.51 -23.72 17.40
N THR A 693 -3.02 -22.79 18.22
CA THR A 693 -3.23 -21.40 17.79
C THR A 693 -1.90 -20.71 17.43
N ALA A 694 -0.85 -20.90 18.22
CA ALA A 694 0.46 -20.32 17.92
C ALA A 694 1.07 -20.91 16.63
N GLN A 695 0.83 -22.19 16.33
CA GLN A 695 1.24 -22.83 15.07
C GLN A 695 0.47 -22.27 13.87
N GLU A 696 -0.85 -22.10 14.00
CA GLU A 696 -1.71 -21.51 12.97
C GLU A 696 -1.36 -20.04 12.68
N GLU A 697 -1.02 -19.26 13.72
CA GLU A 697 -0.63 -17.85 13.58
C GLU A 697 0.84 -17.66 13.16
N PHE A 698 1.67 -18.70 13.25
CA PHE A 698 3.07 -18.63 12.86
C PHE A 698 3.19 -18.44 11.36
N SER A 699 3.85 -17.36 10.96
CA SER A 699 3.96 -16.96 9.55
C SER A 699 5.33 -17.29 8.97
N LYS A 700 5.39 -17.60 7.67
CA LYS A 700 6.64 -17.74 6.90
C LYS A 700 7.57 -16.54 7.08
N GLU A 701 6.99 -15.35 7.17
CA GLU A 701 7.75 -14.11 7.38
C GLU A 701 8.47 -14.07 8.73
N LEU A 702 7.85 -14.62 9.78
CA LEU A 702 8.49 -14.75 11.09
C LEU A 702 9.59 -15.82 11.03
N TYR A 703 9.34 -16.95 10.38
CA TYR A 703 10.37 -17.96 10.11
C TYR A 703 11.62 -17.35 9.44
N ASP A 704 11.44 -16.70 8.29
CA ASP A 704 12.55 -16.11 7.53
C ASP A 704 13.27 -15.01 8.33
N GLN A 705 12.53 -14.27 9.15
CA GLN A 705 13.08 -13.23 10.01
C GLN A 705 13.96 -13.82 11.12
N ILE A 706 13.55 -14.94 11.75
CA ILE A 706 14.36 -15.65 12.74
C ILE A 706 15.64 -16.17 12.10
N ILE A 707 15.53 -16.87 10.97
CA ILE A 707 16.69 -17.40 10.25
C ILE A 707 17.63 -16.26 9.81
N ARG A 708 17.09 -15.17 9.28
CA ARG A 708 17.86 -13.96 8.95
C ARG A 708 18.64 -13.42 10.16
N CYS A 709 18.06 -13.44 11.35
CA CYS A 709 18.75 -12.97 12.56
C CYS A 709 19.94 -13.88 12.93
N PHE A 710 19.79 -15.20 12.84
CA PHE A 710 20.91 -16.14 12.99
C PHE A 710 21.99 -15.91 11.92
N CYS A 711 21.59 -15.76 10.65
CA CYS A 711 22.48 -15.42 9.54
C CYS A 711 23.27 -14.12 9.77
N LEU A 712 22.61 -13.08 10.29
CA LEU A 712 23.25 -11.79 10.62
C LEU A 712 24.22 -11.90 11.80
N SER A 713 23.87 -12.72 12.80
CA SER A 713 24.74 -12.98 13.96
C SER A 713 26.00 -13.78 13.62
N LYS A 714 26.07 -14.38 12.42
CA LYS A 714 27.12 -15.28 11.93
C LYS A 714 27.25 -16.58 12.74
N ASP A 715 26.13 -17.08 13.24
CA ASP A 715 26.07 -18.28 14.08
C ASP A 715 25.64 -19.50 13.26
N LEU A 716 26.60 -20.24 12.66
CA LEU A 716 26.27 -21.41 11.82
C LEU A 716 25.59 -22.53 12.60
N PRO A 717 26.10 -22.98 13.77
CA PRO A 717 25.42 -24.02 14.53
C PRO A 717 24.02 -23.60 14.98
N GLY A 718 23.85 -22.33 15.37
CA GLY A 718 22.54 -21.79 15.74
C GLY A 718 21.57 -21.74 14.56
N THR A 719 22.02 -21.38 13.35
CA THR A 719 21.20 -21.46 12.14
C THR A 719 20.71 -22.88 11.91
N LEU A 720 21.60 -23.89 11.96
CA LEU A 720 21.23 -25.30 11.75
C LEU A 720 20.17 -25.76 12.75
N VAL A 721 20.42 -25.54 14.05
CA VAL A 721 19.48 -25.91 15.12
C VAL A 721 18.14 -25.18 14.95
N ALA A 722 18.14 -23.91 14.56
CA ALA A 722 16.91 -23.15 14.30
C ALA A 722 16.08 -23.75 13.15
N LEU A 723 16.71 -24.23 12.08
CA LEU A 723 16.01 -24.84 10.94
C LEU A 723 15.23 -26.10 11.35
N TYR A 724 15.88 -27.04 12.04
CA TYR A 724 15.24 -28.28 12.49
C TYR A 724 14.19 -28.02 13.57
N SER A 725 14.51 -27.18 14.55
CA SER A 725 13.59 -26.89 15.66
C SER A 725 12.33 -26.14 15.20
N LEU A 726 12.43 -25.19 14.27
CA LEU A 726 11.26 -24.50 13.71
C LEU A 726 10.41 -25.43 12.84
N ARG A 727 11.04 -26.39 12.15
CA ARG A 727 10.29 -27.42 11.42
C ARG A 727 9.53 -28.35 12.37
N ALA A 728 10.19 -28.84 13.42
CA ALA A 728 9.56 -29.72 14.40
C ALA A 728 8.43 -29.01 15.18
N ALA A 729 8.62 -27.74 15.55
CA ALA A 729 7.67 -27.01 16.36
C ALA A 729 6.53 -26.34 15.57
N PHE A 730 6.80 -25.83 14.36
CA PHE A 730 5.86 -25.01 13.58
C PHE A 730 5.63 -25.51 12.15
N GLY A 731 6.28 -26.58 11.70
CA GLY A 731 6.05 -27.18 10.37
C GLY A 731 6.68 -26.40 9.20
N TYR A 732 7.51 -25.40 9.46
CA TYR A 732 8.15 -24.60 8.41
C TYR A 732 9.52 -25.15 8.01
N SER A 733 9.74 -25.29 6.70
CA SER A 733 11.01 -25.71 6.11
C SER A 733 11.71 -24.55 5.37
N PRO A 734 13.01 -24.73 5.04
CA PRO A 734 13.70 -23.85 4.11
C PRO A 734 12.99 -23.82 2.76
N ASP A 735 13.04 -22.67 2.14
CA ASP A 735 12.67 -22.40 0.75
C ASP A 735 13.83 -21.65 0.07
N GLU A 736 13.66 -21.23 -1.17
CA GLU A 736 14.67 -20.49 -1.93
C GLU A 736 15.12 -19.20 -1.22
N VAL A 737 14.18 -18.48 -0.59
CA VAL A 737 14.49 -17.26 0.18
C VAL A 737 15.39 -17.60 1.37
N THR A 738 15.08 -18.67 2.11
CA THR A 738 15.87 -19.15 3.25
C THR A 738 17.24 -19.63 2.79
N ALA A 739 17.32 -20.39 1.69
CA ALA A 739 18.58 -20.86 1.11
C ALA A 739 19.50 -19.68 0.76
N ARG A 740 18.95 -18.63 0.11
CA ARG A 740 19.69 -17.41 -0.18
C ARG A 740 20.23 -16.73 1.08
N LEU A 741 19.49 -16.73 2.19
CA LEU A 741 19.98 -16.18 3.47
C LEU A 741 21.17 -16.96 4.02
N ILE A 742 21.10 -18.30 3.95
CA ILE A 742 22.16 -19.20 4.40
C ILE A 742 23.40 -19.06 3.53
N ILE A 743 23.24 -19.05 2.20
CA ILE A 743 24.33 -18.81 1.24
C ILE A 743 25.05 -17.49 1.55
N LEU A 744 24.28 -16.42 1.78
CA LEU A 744 24.83 -15.12 2.17
C LEU A 744 25.52 -15.15 3.55
N GLN A 745 25.04 -15.96 4.50
CA GLN A 745 25.72 -16.17 5.79
C GLN A 745 27.09 -16.80 5.57
N VAL A 746 27.15 -17.90 4.82
CA VAL A 746 28.40 -18.63 4.53
C VAL A 746 29.38 -17.74 3.77
N ALA A 747 28.93 -17.03 2.73
CA ALA A 747 29.77 -16.12 1.95
C ALA A 747 30.39 -14.99 2.82
N ARG A 748 29.71 -14.56 3.89
CA ARG A 748 30.20 -13.55 4.85
C ARG A 748 31.24 -14.07 5.84
N MET A 749 31.47 -15.38 5.89
CA MET A 749 32.46 -16.00 6.77
C MET A 749 33.85 -16.04 6.17
N ALA A 750 33.98 -16.01 4.84
CA ALA A 750 35.26 -16.04 4.11
C ALA A 750 36.16 -14.79 4.31
N GLY A 751 35.81 -13.91 5.26
CA GLY A 751 36.61 -12.74 5.63
C GLY A 751 36.52 -11.62 4.61
N VAL A 752 36.55 -10.40 5.11
CA VAL A 752 36.76 -9.17 4.33
C VAL A 752 37.96 -8.48 4.98
N PRO A 753 38.97 -7.97 4.23
CA PRO A 753 40.16 -7.36 4.80
C PRO A 753 39.83 -6.31 5.88
N ALA A 754 40.65 -6.24 6.94
CA ALA A 754 40.37 -5.41 8.12
C ALA A 754 40.11 -3.92 7.79
N ASP A 755 40.69 -3.42 6.71
CA ASP A 755 40.59 -2.02 6.27
C ASP A 755 39.36 -1.71 5.39
N THR A 756 38.42 -2.66 5.25
CA THR A 756 37.29 -2.45 4.33
C THR A 756 36.22 -1.55 4.97
N PRO A 757 35.84 -0.42 4.34
CA PRO A 757 34.93 0.55 4.94
C PRO A 757 33.54 -0.04 5.18
N LYS A 758 32.93 0.32 6.33
CA LYS A 758 31.61 -0.17 6.78
C LYS A 758 30.49 -0.04 5.73
N ARG A 759 30.60 0.93 4.81
CA ARG A 759 29.64 1.13 3.69
C ARG A 759 29.74 0.02 2.64
N ARG A 760 30.94 -0.50 2.32
CA ARG A 760 31.15 -1.60 1.36
C ARG A 760 30.76 -2.96 1.94
N LEU A 761 30.87 -3.15 3.26
CA LEU A 761 30.34 -4.32 3.98
C LEU A 761 28.80 -4.45 3.93
N ARG A 762 28.07 -3.37 3.60
CA ARG A 762 26.59 -3.37 3.54
C ARG A 762 26.03 -3.92 2.22
N ARG A 763 26.78 -3.82 1.12
CA ARG A 763 26.37 -4.28 -0.21
C ARG A 763 27.29 -5.42 -0.67
N LEU A 764 27.18 -6.58 -0.02
CA LEU A 764 27.99 -7.75 -0.36
C LEU A 764 27.70 -8.30 -1.77
N SER A 765 26.65 -7.90 -2.47
CA SER A 765 26.47 -8.26 -3.87
C SER A 765 27.26 -7.36 -4.83
N THR A 766 27.91 -6.29 -4.35
CA THR A 766 28.59 -5.31 -5.20
C THR A 766 30.11 -5.39 -5.12
N THR A 767 30.70 -6.05 -4.11
CA THR A 767 32.15 -6.27 -4.09
C THR A 767 32.53 -7.51 -4.91
N PRO A 768 33.58 -7.47 -5.76
CA PRO A 768 33.93 -8.58 -6.65
C PRO A 768 34.23 -9.88 -5.87
N ARG A 769 35.03 -9.79 -4.81
CA ARG A 769 35.38 -10.94 -3.95
C ARG A 769 34.20 -11.61 -3.26
N SER A 770 33.14 -10.86 -2.93
CA SER A 770 31.95 -11.45 -2.34
C SER A 770 31.00 -12.04 -3.39
N LYS A 771 30.98 -11.51 -4.62
CA LYS A 771 30.33 -12.19 -5.76
C LYS A 771 31.00 -13.55 -6.02
N GLU A 772 32.33 -13.59 -6.01
CA GLU A 772 33.10 -14.84 -6.12
C GLU A 772 32.78 -15.81 -4.99
N ASN A 773 32.79 -15.35 -3.73
CA ASN A 773 32.43 -16.20 -2.59
C ASN A 773 30.99 -16.72 -2.71
N ILE A 774 30.04 -15.89 -3.17
CA ILE A 774 28.65 -16.33 -3.39
C ILE A 774 28.60 -17.38 -4.52
N ALA A 775 29.32 -17.17 -5.62
CA ALA A 775 29.39 -18.14 -6.72
C ALA A 775 30.01 -19.46 -6.29
N GLN A 776 31.07 -19.44 -5.46
CA GLN A 776 31.66 -20.64 -4.89
C GLN A 776 30.69 -21.39 -3.98
N VAL A 777 29.92 -20.68 -3.15
CA VAL A 777 28.92 -21.30 -2.27
C VAL A 777 27.77 -21.87 -3.09
N ASN A 778 27.32 -21.19 -4.15
CA ASN A 778 26.29 -21.71 -5.07
C ASN A 778 26.76 -23.00 -5.74
N ARG A 779 28.00 -23.05 -6.25
CA ARG A 779 28.59 -24.29 -6.80
C ARG A 779 28.61 -25.42 -5.77
N LEU A 780 28.91 -25.13 -4.49
CA LEU A 780 28.85 -26.15 -3.44
C LEU A 780 27.42 -26.66 -3.22
N VAL A 781 26.42 -25.78 -3.24
CA VAL A 781 25.01 -26.15 -3.13
C VAL A 781 24.58 -27.00 -4.33
N GLU A 782 24.98 -26.63 -5.54
CA GLU A 782 24.74 -27.41 -6.77
C GLU A 782 25.32 -28.82 -6.63
N ILE A 783 26.60 -28.96 -6.25
CA ILE A 783 27.25 -30.26 -6.04
C ILE A 783 26.51 -31.10 -4.98
N LEU A 784 26.06 -30.49 -3.87
CA LEU A 784 25.30 -31.21 -2.85
C LEU A 784 23.94 -31.65 -3.37
N SER A 785 23.28 -30.80 -4.15
CA SER A 785 21.99 -31.11 -4.77
C SER A 785 22.10 -32.24 -5.80
N GLU A 786 23.17 -32.27 -6.60
CA GLU A 786 23.44 -33.34 -7.58
C GLU A 786 23.71 -34.67 -6.88
N ARG A 787 24.53 -34.65 -5.81
CA ARG A 787 24.83 -35.86 -5.02
C ARG A 787 23.60 -36.47 -4.39
N LYS A 788 22.75 -35.63 -3.77
CA LYS A 788 21.49 -36.12 -3.19
C LYS A 788 20.50 -36.57 -4.26
N ALA A 789 20.46 -35.91 -5.42
CA ALA A 789 19.61 -36.32 -6.54
C ALA A 789 20.04 -37.68 -7.10
N ALA A 790 21.34 -37.94 -7.22
CA ALA A 790 21.89 -39.23 -7.62
C ALA A 790 21.52 -40.34 -6.61
N GLY A 791 21.58 -40.05 -5.31
CA GLY A 791 21.14 -40.99 -4.26
C GLY A 791 19.65 -41.32 -4.32
N LEU A 792 18.79 -40.35 -4.68
CA LEU A 792 17.35 -40.59 -4.90
C LEU A 792 17.09 -41.41 -6.16
N GLN A 793 17.81 -41.12 -7.25
CA GLN A 793 17.72 -41.87 -8.50
C GLN A 793 18.16 -43.33 -8.32
N ALA A 794 19.20 -43.58 -7.51
CA ALA A 794 19.63 -44.93 -7.15
C ALA A 794 18.53 -45.72 -6.39
N ARG A 795 17.62 -45.02 -5.72
CA ARG A 795 16.43 -45.59 -5.05
C ARG A 795 15.18 -45.61 -5.94
N GLY A 796 15.30 -45.21 -7.21
CA GLY A 796 14.22 -45.21 -8.19
C GLY A 796 13.25 -44.05 -8.10
N LEU A 797 13.59 -42.96 -7.39
CA LEU A 797 12.75 -41.76 -7.24
C LEU A 797 13.40 -40.56 -7.94
N SER A 798 12.63 -39.77 -8.68
CA SER A 798 13.13 -38.53 -9.29
C SER A 798 12.78 -37.30 -8.43
N PRO A 799 13.68 -36.30 -8.33
CA PRO A 799 13.45 -35.10 -7.50
C PRO A 799 12.23 -34.29 -7.94
N ASP A 800 11.85 -34.34 -9.22
CA ASP A 800 10.68 -33.62 -9.74
C ASP A 800 9.35 -34.27 -9.36
N GLN A 801 9.34 -35.59 -9.15
CA GLN A 801 8.15 -36.37 -8.78
C GLN A 801 7.90 -36.43 -7.27
N LEU A 802 8.80 -35.88 -6.44
CA LEU A 802 8.65 -35.85 -4.99
C LEU A 802 7.40 -35.07 -4.57
N GLU A 803 6.74 -35.54 -3.53
CA GLU A 803 5.66 -34.78 -2.92
C GLU A 803 6.17 -33.45 -2.34
N PRO A 804 5.33 -32.41 -2.22
CA PRO A 804 5.77 -31.12 -1.69
C PRO A 804 6.45 -31.20 -0.32
N GLN A 805 6.01 -32.11 0.56
CA GLN A 805 6.62 -32.32 1.88
C GLN A 805 8.02 -32.96 1.79
N GLU A 806 8.22 -33.85 0.83
CA GLU A 806 9.51 -34.50 0.57
C GLU A 806 10.49 -33.51 -0.06
N LYS A 807 10.03 -32.63 -0.96
CA LYS A 807 10.83 -31.52 -1.50
C LYS A 807 11.32 -30.58 -0.39
N GLN A 808 10.46 -30.30 0.59
CA GLN A 808 10.81 -29.50 1.76
C GLN A 808 11.82 -30.19 2.69
N GLN A 809 11.69 -31.51 2.89
CA GLN A 809 12.68 -32.32 3.61
C GLN A 809 14.04 -32.27 2.89
N TYR A 810 14.02 -32.48 1.58
CA TYR A 810 15.19 -32.48 0.73
C TYR A 810 15.95 -31.15 0.78
N GLN A 811 15.24 -30.02 0.69
CA GLN A 811 15.83 -28.69 0.84
C GLN A 811 16.43 -28.45 2.23
N LEU A 812 15.78 -28.94 3.30
CA LEU A 812 16.34 -28.85 4.65
C LEU A 812 17.68 -29.58 4.76
N GLU A 813 17.76 -30.79 4.22
CA GLU A 813 18.97 -31.59 4.28
C GLU A 813 20.12 -30.96 3.51
N ILE A 814 19.91 -30.49 2.28
CA ILE A 814 20.97 -29.81 1.50
C ILE A 814 21.52 -28.60 2.26
N MET A 815 20.64 -27.78 2.85
CA MET A 815 21.07 -26.63 3.63
C MET A 815 21.78 -27.03 4.92
N SER A 816 21.36 -28.13 5.55
CA SER A 816 22.03 -28.69 6.73
C SER A 816 23.44 -29.18 6.39
N ASP A 817 23.60 -29.93 5.30
CA ASP A 817 24.89 -30.45 4.85
C ASP A 817 25.84 -29.31 4.51
N LEU A 818 25.35 -28.27 3.83
CA LEU A 818 26.13 -27.06 3.58
C LEU A 818 26.63 -26.45 4.89
N LEU A 819 25.75 -26.27 5.88
CA LEU A 819 26.12 -25.70 7.18
C LEU A 819 27.13 -26.60 7.91
N ARG A 820 26.92 -27.92 7.95
CA ARG A 820 27.85 -28.88 8.57
C ARG A 820 29.23 -28.86 7.91
N ILE A 821 29.30 -28.84 6.57
CA ILE A 821 30.57 -28.77 5.82
C ILE A 821 31.33 -27.48 6.16
N VAL A 822 30.63 -26.35 6.25
CA VAL A 822 31.25 -25.06 6.56
C VAL A 822 31.68 -25.02 8.04
N ILE A 823 30.89 -25.56 8.96
CA ILE A 823 31.27 -25.71 10.37
C ILE A 823 32.54 -26.56 10.48
N ALA A 824 32.60 -27.69 9.78
CA ALA A 824 33.78 -28.57 9.76
C ALA A 824 35.06 -27.86 9.31
N ARG A 825 34.95 -26.99 8.31
CA ARG A 825 36.08 -26.21 7.78
C ARG A 825 36.49 -25.04 8.66
N THR A 826 35.59 -24.53 9.50
CA THR A 826 35.84 -23.37 10.36
C THR A 826 36.17 -23.74 11.81
N ALA A 827 35.85 -24.96 12.23
CA ALA A 827 36.14 -25.47 13.57
C ALA A 827 37.62 -25.87 13.72
N THR A 828 38.20 -25.55 14.88
CA THR A 828 39.57 -25.93 15.26
C THR A 828 39.75 -27.43 15.54
N ALA A 829 38.66 -28.18 15.77
CA ALA A 829 38.66 -29.62 16.03
C ALA A 829 37.48 -30.29 15.29
N PRO A 830 37.70 -30.86 14.09
CA PRO A 830 36.63 -31.41 13.24
C PRO A 830 35.94 -32.65 13.81
N GLY A 831 36.55 -33.36 14.78
CA GLY A 831 35.94 -34.53 15.42
C GLY A 831 34.91 -34.24 16.53
N GLN A 832 34.64 -32.96 16.84
CA GLN A 832 33.70 -32.54 17.90
C GLN A 832 32.54 -31.69 17.37
N ILE A 833 32.25 -31.77 16.06
CA ILE A 833 31.23 -30.93 15.42
C ILE A 833 29.84 -31.21 16.00
N GLU A 834 29.44 -32.48 16.07
CA GLU A 834 28.12 -32.84 16.59
C GLU A 834 27.99 -32.53 18.08
N ASP A 835 29.06 -32.66 18.87
CA ASP A 835 29.07 -32.21 20.28
C ASP A 835 28.86 -30.70 20.40
N GLN A 836 29.46 -29.91 19.50
CA GLN A 836 29.26 -28.46 19.46
C GLN A 836 27.82 -28.10 19.08
N ILE A 837 27.24 -28.78 18.09
CA ILE A 837 25.85 -28.57 17.67
C ILE A 837 24.90 -28.98 18.80
N ALA A 838 25.12 -30.12 19.46
CA ALA A 838 24.32 -30.57 20.59
C ALA A 838 24.36 -29.59 21.77
N LYS A 839 25.54 -29.04 22.10
CA LYS A 839 25.67 -28.00 23.10
C LYS A 839 24.86 -26.74 22.75
N VAL A 840 24.86 -26.36 21.47
CA VAL A 840 24.08 -25.21 20.98
C VAL A 840 22.57 -25.49 21.06
N ALA A 841 22.14 -26.72 20.78
CA ALA A 841 20.74 -27.13 20.95
C ALA A 841 20.27 -27.01 22.41
N VAL A 842 21.14 -27.35 23.38
CA VAL A 842 20.88 -27.12 24.81
C VAL A 842 20.79 -25.63 25.14
N GLU A 843 21.72 -24.80 24.65
CA GLU A 843 21.68 -23.35 24.83
C GLU A 843 20.41 -22.71 24.26
N MET A 844 19.88 -23.26 23.15
CA MET A 844 18.65 -22.82 22.49
C MET A 844 17.37 -23.44 23.08
N GLY A 845 17.49 -24.30 24.10
CA GLY A 845 16.35 -24.91 24.80
C GLY A 845 15.60 -25.96 23.98
N VAL A 846 16.27 -26.63 23.03
CA VAL A 846 15.68 -27.59 22.08
C VAL A 846 16.50 -28.88 21.99
N SER A 847 16.89 -29.44 23.14
CA SER A 847 17.70 -30.67 23.24
C SER A 847 17.06 -31.92 22.63
N ASP A 848 15.73 -31.94 22.53
CA ASP A 848 14.96 -33.14 22.16
C ASP A 848 14.67 -33.19 20.65
N VAL A 849 15.18 -32.23 19.87
CA VAL A 849 14.95 -32.15 18.42
C VAL A 849 15.96 -33.04 17.70
N ASP A 850 15.47 -33.89 16.81
CA ASP A 850 16.30 -34.62 15.87
C ASP A 850 16.91 -33.66 14.84
N LEU A 851 18.24 -33.59 14.81
CA LEU A 851 19.02 -32.71 13.95
C LEU A 851 19.45 -33.39 12.64
N GLY A 852 18.97 -34.61 12.37
CA GLY A 852 19.30 -35.40 11.19
C GLY A 852 20.64 -36.14 11.30
N SER A 853 20.97 -36.93 10.26
CA SER A 853 22.19 -37.73 10.20
C SER A 853 23.47 -36.89 10.18
N SER A 854 24.54 -37.47 10.73
CA SER A 854 25.88 -36.91 10.65
C SER A 854 26.43 -37.06 9.22
N LEU A 855 27.40 -36.20 8.84
CA LEU A 855 28.06 -36.30 7.52
C LEU A 855 28.76 -37.67 7.31
N ASP A 856 29.14 -38.34 8.41
CA ASP A 856 29.81 -39.65 8.38
C ASP A 856 28.81 -40.79 8.16
N ASP A 857 27.58 -40.70 8.67
CA ASP A 857 26.53 -41.72 8.46
C ASP A 857 26.01 -41.76 7.02
N ASP A 858 25.93 -40.61 6.35
CA ASP A 858 25.51 -40.54 4.94
C ASP A 858 26.58 -41.12 3.99
N SER A 859 27.85 -41.20 4.43
CA SER A 859 28.92 -41.90 3.70
C SER A 859 28.88 -43.43 3.87
N LEU A 860 28.15 -43.93 4.87
CA LEU A 860 27.95 -45.36 5.16
C LEU A 860 26.62 -45.91 4.60
N LEU A 861 25.76 -45.05 4.04
CA LEU A 861 24.48 -45.43 3.39
C LEU A 861 24.51 -45.36 1.85
N LEU A 862 25.71 -45.38 1.27
CA LEU A 862 25.98 -45.58 -0.15
C LEU A 862 26.31 -47.04 -0.47
#